data_AF-A0AAD6C0X3-F1
#
_entry.id   AF-A0AAD6C0X3-F1
#
_cell.length_a   1.000
_cell.length_b   1.000
_cell.length_c   1.000
_cell.angle_alpha   90.00
_cell.angle_beta   90.00
_cell.angle_gamma   90.00
#
_symmetry.space_group_name_H-M   'P 1'
#
loop_
_entity.id
_entity.type
_entity.pdbx_description
1 polymer ?
#
loop_
_entity_poly.entity_id
_entity_poly.type
_entity_poly.pdbx_seq_one_letter_code
_entity_poly.pdbx_strand_id
1 'polypeptide(L)'
;MFRLFADLWLDDPPENESTSLKTILPLIQNLEQNISQGMYLVKLSTWDMNAAFEKYRDEEDAWWKSHNVQRPREYLVRPSGRLDAPVACHLFNPTFIVNDPCLGEMDDPSNPCIAQLHDVGFTSDNCLMFDHSARREDSRHSKVLYPPDLWDIHETFVFTLRYHMAAAVEICWGSNVRERMLRRLQNTLRVLPLWGRYKGVTLYLELTEDETSVKRFIIFANHPQFFIFMKGTNVRAHAFRAEQGGRQNLLLEPLLLQPFRPAKAIRDQRDAWKGQAYAELKSAFPGVEFFSSAQRTLGISRRDHNELQDARLPEINHALTTPDIVAGDDLTNEKALKEARLQEVALFWKDLQDLVVIFAPDAYFNLADKDQCQKIITKIEACEEELYHWEELPVSLAEFIHGQNGLRIDQRPIECRKEAETAYRLLHCTGSPECLSIVGLALSILIAYAWNIHRTPRRTVIDLMVLRTPPKNIVSRVCSACGGSVLDDPFAYFAKNNPDYYVVRSSQIGCGLTGCKGGHILLHPLERSQKYIRALIDTLENIPNPRFRGGAPWEKYFLRHGQDELGDLPRTVRLKCPHKGCNGTLEDDAPRWTIQPVPTIVLRQFTCPECRRKSDWKPVDYSIKYITSESLSRTWSRFKERGCDLTQYPRRADVYFSQGHINNRIAQLKELKRLSEQNSTD
;
A
#
# COMPACT_ATOMS: atom_id res chain seq x y z
N MET A 1 14.74 40.86 -13.56
CA MET A 1 14.95 40.43 -12.17
C MET A 1 14.16 41.34 -11.25
N PHE A 2 13.49 40.75 -10.27
CA PHE A 2 12.60 41.41 -9.33
C PHE A 2 13.13 41.27 -7.89
N ARG A 3 13.30 42.39 -7.16
CA ARG A 3 13.69 42.37 -5.74
C ARG A 3 12.44 42.19 -4.87
N LEU A 4 12.34 41.10 -4.12
CA LEU A 4 11.19 40.86 -3.26
C LEU A 4 11.38 41.50 -1.87
N PHE A 5 12.43 41.12 -1.14
CA PHE A 5 12.70 41.57 0.23
C PHE A 5 14.19 41.40 0.54
N ALA A 6 14.82 42.41 1.16
CA ALA A 6 16.26 42.41 1.43
C ALA A 6 17.06 42.00 0.16
N ASP A 7 17.92 41.00 0.28
CA ASP A 7 18.77 40.49 -0.80
C ASP A 7 18.11 39.34 -1.61
N LEU A 8 16.81 39.08 -1.43
CA LEU A 8 16.10 38.06 -2.20
C LEU A 8 15.68 38.61 -3.58
N TRP A 9 16.37 38.12 -4.61
CA TRP A 9 16.08 38.41 -6.02
C TRP A 9 15.41 37.22 -6.71
N LEU A 10 14.32 37.51 -7.42
CA LEU A 10 13.52 36.57 -8.21
C LEU A 10 13.62 36.91 -9.70
N ASP A 11 13.20 35.97 -10.54
CA ASP A 11 12.94 36.25 -11.96
C ASP A 11 11.80 37.28 -12.08
N ASP A 12 11.59 37.85 -13.26
CA ASP A 12 10.45 38.77 -13.44
C ASP A 12 9.12 38.02 -13.32
N PRO A 13 8.13 38.57 -12.59
CA PRO A 13 6.88 37.87 -12.33
C PRO A 13 6.08 37.68 -13.63
N PRO A 14 5.43 36.53 -13.83
CA PRO A 14 4.50 36.36 -14.93
C PRO A 14 3.28 37.30 -14.78
N GLU A 15 2.59 37.60 -15.89
CA GLU A 15 1.54 38.63 -15.93
C GLU A 15 0.40 38.38 -14.92
N ASN A 16 0.06 37.11 -14.68
CA ASN A 16 -0.96 36.69 -13.72
C ASN A 16 -0.56 36.99 -12.26
N GLU A 17 0.72 36.85 -11.89
CA GLU A 17 1.24 37.11 -10.54
C GLU A 17 1.41 38.62 -10.27
N SER A 18 1.62 39.40 -11.33
CA SER A 18 1.83 40.85 -11.26
C SER A 18 0.67 41.62 -10.60
N THR A 19 -0.55 41.09 -10.66
CA THR A 19 -1.72 41.75 -10.04
C THR A 19 -1.76 41.53 -8.52
N SER A 20 -1.44 40.32 -8.04
CA SER A 20 -1.34 40.01 -6.62
C SER A 20 -0.21 40.80 -5.95
N LEU A 21 0.95 40.87 -6.62
CA LEU A 21 2.13 41.59 -6.14
C LEU A 21 1.89 43.09 -5.96
N LYS A 22 1.06 43.73 -6.79
CA LYS A 22 0.71 45.16 -6.63
C LYS A 22 0.08 45.46 -5.26
N THR A 23 -0.67 44.51 -4.70
CA THR A 23 -1.32 44.68 -3.39
C THR A 23 -0.40 44.36 -2.23
N ILE A 24 0.52 43.41 -2.41
CA ILE A 24 1.37 42.87 -1.34
C ILE A 24 2.69 43.64 -1.21
N LEU A 25 3.27 44.08 -2.32
CA LEU A 25 4.60 44.69 -2.36
C LEU A 25 4.72 45.95 -1.47
N PRO A 26 3.74 46.87 -1.43
CA PRO A 26 3.79 48.00 -0.50
C PRO A 26 3.86 47.57 0.97
N LEU A 27 3.18 46.48 1.33
CA LEU A 27 3.17 45.95 2.69
C LEU A 27 4.54 45.35 3.07
N ILE A 28 5.18 44.63 2.13
CA ILE A 28 6.54 44.09 2.29
C ILE A 28 7.57 45.23 2.42
N GLN A 29 7.46 46.27 1.59
CA GLN A 29 8.33 47.44 1.67
C GLN A 29 8.19 48.18 3.00
N ASN A 30 6.97 48.25 3.54
CA ASN A 30 6.74 48.83 4.86
C ASN A 30 7.44 48.03 5.97
N LEU A 31 7.38 46.69 5.92
CA LEU A 31 8.13 45.83 6.85
C LEU A 31 9.64 46.12 6.78
N GLU A 32 10.22 46.17 5.58
CA GLU A 32 11.65 46.44 5.38
C GLU A 32 12.08 47.82 5.92
N GLN A 33 11.24 48.85 5.72
CA GLN A 33 11.45 50.19 6.29
C GLN A 33 11.39 50.17 7.81
N ASN A 34 10.39 49.51 8.40
CA ASN A 34 10.24 49.41 9.85
C ASN A 34 11.43 48.70 10.52
N ILE A 35 11.96 47.66 9.87
CA ILE A 35 13.17 46.95 10.31
C ILE A 35 14.38 47.89 10.25
N SER A 36 14.58 48.58 9.11
CA SER A 36 15.73 49.48 8.89
C SER A 36 15.73 50.67 9.86
N GLN A 37 14.55 51.13 10.27
CA GLN A 37 14.37 52.22 11.24
C GLN A 37 14.44 51.75 12.70
N GLY A 38 14.62 50.45 12.96
CA GLY A 38 14.67 49.90 14.31
C GLY A 38 13.35 50.04 15.10
N MET A 39 12.21 50.25 14.43
CA MET A 39 10.92 50.46 15.09
C MET A 39 10.50 49.27 15.98
N TYR A 40 10.96 48.06 15.66
CA TYR A 40 10.71 46.86 16.47
C TYR A 40 11.47 46.86 17.80
N LEU A 41 12.66 47.47 17.86
CA LEU A 41 13.47 47.56 19.09
C LEU A 41 12.79 48.45 20.15
N VAL A 42 11.98 49.43 19.73
CA VAL A 42 11.26 50.32 20.64
C VAL A 42 10.11 49.59 21.36
N LYS A 43 9.45 48.63 20.69
CA LYS A 43 8.36 47.81 21.27
C LYS A 43 8.83 46.70 22.22
N LEU A 44 10.09 46.28 22.13
CA LEU A 44 10.66 45.17 22.90
C LEU A 44 10.89 45.47 24.39
N SER A 45 10.86 46.75 24.81
CA SER A 45 11.45 47.20 26.07
C SER A 45 10.72 46.84 27.38
N THR A 46 9.58 46.13 27.35
CA THR A 46 8.80 45.85 28.58
C THR A 46 8.43 44.38 28.83
N TRP A 47 8.68 43.46 27.90
CA TRP A 47 8.31 42.05 28.09
C TRP A 47 9.52 41.17 28.38
N ASP A 48 9.55 40.56 29.56
CA ASP A 48 10.62 39.68 30.00
C ASP A 48 10.28 38.22 29.70
N MET A 49 11.02 37.62 28.77
CA MET A 49 10.87 36.22 28.37
C MET A 49 11.05 35.26 29.55
N ASN A 50 11.96 35.53 30.49
CA ASN A 50 12.21 34.65 31.63
C ASN A 50 11.03 34.69 32.61
N ALA A 51 10.55 35.89 32.93
CA ALA A 51 9.38 36.04 33.79
C ALA A 51 8.12 35.42 33.15
N ALA A 52 7.93 35.61 31.84
CA ALA A 52 6.82 35.00 31.11
C ALA A 52 6.91 33.47 31.07
N PHE A 53 8.13 32.92 30.88
CA PHE A 53 8.34 31.48 30.91
C PHE A 53 8.08 30.89 32.29
N GLU A 54 8.54 31.53 33.38
CA GLU A 54 8.23 31.07 34.73
C GLU A 54 6.73 31.10 35.04
N LYS A 55 6.02 32.14 34.59
CA LYS A 55 4.56 32.18 34.69
C LYS A 55 3.91 31.01 33.94
N TYR A 56 4.36 30.73 32.72
CA TYR A 56 3.89 29.58 31.95
C TYR A 56 4.15 28.25 32.69
N ARG A 57 5.34 28.07 33.30
CA ARG A 57 5.65 26.87 34.09
C ARG A 57 4.72 26.72 35.29
N ASP A 58 4.35 27.82 35.95
CA ASP A 58 3.41 27.81 37.08
C ASP A 58 2.00 27.42 36.65
N GLU A 59 1.50 27.98 35.53
CA GLU A 59 0.18 27.68 34.99
C GLU A 59 0.07 26.21 34.58
N GLU A 60 1.09 25.69 33.92
CA GLU A 60 1.13 24.31 33.44
C GLU A 60 1.27 23.31 34.60
N ASP A 61 2.13 23.58 35.58
CA ASP A 61 2.26 22.77 36.80
C ASP A 61 0.97 22.76 37.62
N ALA A 62 0.29 23.91 37.75
CA ALA A 62 -1.02 24.01 38.38
C ALA A 62 -2.07 23.17 37.63
N TRP A 63 -2.02 23.15 36.30
CA TRP A 63 -2.91 22.32 35.48
C TRP A 63 -2.70 20.84 35.78
N TRP A 64 -1.47 20.32 35.77
CA TRP A 64 -1.21 18.90 36.08
C TRP A 64 -1.59 18.54 37.53
N LYS A 65 -1.28 19.41 38.50
CA LYS A 65 -1.67 19.21 39.90
C LYS A 65 -3.18 19.10 40.07
N SER A 66 -3.95 19.89 39.32
CA SER A 66 -5.42 19.80 39.34
C SER A 66 -5.95 18.47 38.79
N HIS A 67 -5.14 17.75 38.00
CA HIS A 67 -5.41 16.40 37.49
C HIS A 67 -4.74 15.29 38.32
N ASN A 68 -4.27 15.61 39.54
CA ASN A 68 -3.59 14.68 40.45
C ASN A 68 -2.33 14.03 39.86
N VAL A 69 -1.64 14.74 38.95
CA VAL A 69 -0.37 14.30 38.39
C VAL A 69 0.69 15.33 38.72
N GLN A 70 1.84 14.86 39.22
CA GLN A 70 3.01 15.70 39.42
C GLN A 70 4.01 15.37 38.32
N ARG A 71 4.41 16.40 37.56
CA ARG A 71 5.40 16.26 36.50
C ARG A 71 6.67 17.04 36.84
N PRO A 72 7.86 16.56 36.46
CA PRO A 72 9.09 17.31 36.63
C PRO A 72 9.02 18.66 35.92
N ARG A 73 9.36 19.73 36.64
CA ARG A 73 9.37 21.11 36.12
C ARG A 73 10.59 21.36 35.25
N GLU A 74 11.63 20.53 35.39
CA GLU A 74 12.88 20.52 34.62
C GLU A 74 12.68 20.04 33.19
N TYR A 75 11.58 19.33 32.91
CA TYR A 75 11.20 18.93 31.56
C TYR A 75 10.56 20.07 30.76
N LEU A 76 10.32 21.24 31.37
CA LEU A 76 9.92 22.44 30.65
C LEU A 76 11.17 23.16 30.12
N VAL A 77 11.21 23.42 28.82
CA VAL A 77 12.37 23.93 28.10
C VAL A 77 12.11 25.36 27.66
N ARG A 78 13.00 26.26 28.08
CA ARG A 78 12.94 27.69 27.77
C ARG A 78 13.30 27.93 26.30
N PRO A 79 12.63 28.86 25.61
CA PRO A 79 13.13 29.43 24.36
C PRO A 79 14.58 29.93 24.49
N SER A 80 15.36 29.78 23.43
CA SER A 80 16.76 30.20 23.38
C SER A 80 16.97 31.31 22.35
N GLY A 81 17.95 32.18 22.60
CA GLY A 81 18.28 33.30 21.73
C GLY A 81 17.57 34.59 22.10
N ARG A 82 17.74 35.61 21.25
CA ARG A 82 17.30 36.98 21.54
C ARG A 82 15.96 37.30 20.87
N LEU A 83 15.10 38.06 21.56
CA LEU A 83 13.83 38.53 20.97
C LEU A 83 14.02 39.48 19.80
N ASP A 84 15.16 40.16 19.71
CA ASP A 84 15.50 41.04 18.60
C ASP A 84 16.19 40.34 17.43
N ALA A 85 16.30 39.00 17.48
CA ALA A 85 16.85 38.23 16.39
C ALA A 85 15.99 38.39 15.11
N PRO A 86 16.62 38.54 13.92
CA PRO A 86 15.90 38.77 12.67
C PRO A 86 15.17 37.52 12.15
N VAL A 87 15.57 36.34 12.62
CA VAL A 87 15.03 35.04 12.22
C VAL A 87 14.59 34.27 13.47
N ALA A 88 13.48 33.53 13.36
CA ALA A 88 13.03 32.60 14.38
C ALA A 88 12.90 31.18 13.82
N CYS A 89 13.31 30.18 14.61
CA CYS A 89 13.09 28.76 14.38
C CYS A 89 12.03 28.23 15.35
N HIS A 90 10.89 27.80 14.81
CA HIS A 90 9.73 27.33 15.56
C HIS A 90 9.55 25.82 15.33
N LEU A 91 9.85 25.02 16.34
CA LEU A 91 9.75 23.55 16.33
C LEU A 91 8.51 23.08 17.09
N PHE A 92 8.21 21.77 17.08
CA PHE A 92 6.96 21.28 17.67
C PHE A 92 7.05 21.15 19.19
N ASN A 93 7.96 20.30 19.68
CA ASN A 93 8.21 20.13 21.10
C ASN A 93 9.60 19.55 21.31
N PRO A 94 10.27 19.84 22.45
CA PRO A 94 11.51 19.19 22.77
C PRO A 94 11.22 17.72 23.09
N THR A 95 12.13 16.81 22.72
CA THR A 95 12.00 15.39 23.02
C THR A 95 13.00 14.97 24.09
N PHE A 96 12.89 13.73 24.56
CA PHE A 96 13.89 13.10 25.44
C PHE A 96 15.14 12.65 24.68
N ILE A 97 15.25 12.89 23.37
CA ILE A 97 16.44 12.53 22.58
C ILE A 97 17.50 13.62 22.77
N VAL A 98 18.08 13.67 23.96
CA VAL A 98 19.13 14.60 24.40
C VAL A 98 20.07 13.90 25.37
N ASN A 99 21.25 14.48 25.60
CA ASN A 99 22.18 13.97 26.62
C ASN A 99 21.69 14.26 28.04
N ASP A 100 21.08 15.44 28.27
CA ASP A 100 20.54 15.86 29.56
C ASP A 100 19.09 16.37 29.40
N PRO A 101 18.07 15.64 29.88
CA PRO A 101 16.66 16.05 29.78
C PRO A 101 16.30 17.16 30.76
N CYS A 102 17.14 17.42 31.77
CA CYS A 102 16.94 18.49 32.74
C CYS A 102 17.54 19.81 32.25
N LEU A 103 18.25 19.81 31.12
CA LEU A 103 18.69 21.03 30.47
C LEU A 103 17.45 21.83 30.05
N GLY A 104 17.23 22.95 30.72
CA GLY A 104 16.04 23.78 30.59
C GLY A 104 16.09 24.80 29.47
N GLU A 105 16.95 24.63 28.46
CA GLU A 105 17.07 25.53 27.31
C GLU A 105 16.99 24.74 26.00
N MET A 106 16.40 25.39 24.98
CA MET A 106 16.13 24.75 23.69
C MET A 106 17.39 24.55 22.85
N ASP A 107 18.35 25.47 22.94
CA ASP A 107 19.60 25.42 22.18
C ASP A 107 20.57 24.36 22.74
N ASP A 108 20.20 23.09 22.55
CA ASP A 108 20.92 21.92 22.98
C ASP A 108 21.42 21.12 21.76
N PRO A 109 22.69 21.26 21.35
CA PRO A 109 23.25 20.53 20.21
C PRO A 109 23.40 19.02 20.46
N SER A 110 23.11 18.51 21.66
CA SER A 110 22.95 17.07 21.86
C SER A 110 21.64 16.53 21.31
N ASN A 111 20.66 17.40 21.06
CA ASN A 111 19.46 17.07 20.32
C ASN A 111 19.79 16.95 18.82
N PRO A 112 19.44 15.83 18.14
CA PRO A 112 19.76 15.65 16.72
C PRO A 112 19.13 16.67 15.76
N CYS A 113 17.98 17.25 16.12
CA CYS A 113 17.32 18.28 15.31
C CYS A 113 18.01 19.63 15.49
N ILE A 114 18.32 20.02 16.73
CA ILE A 114 19.04 21.26 17.02
C ILE A 114 20.45 21.23 16.43
N ALA A 115 21.16 20.10 16.54
CA ALA A 115 22.45 19.91 15.89
C ALA A 115 22.41 20.15 14.37
N GLN A 116 21.32 19.75 13.71
CA GLN A 116 21.17 20.03 12.27
C GLN A 116 20.87 21.50 11.99
N LEU A 117 20.12 22.17 12.86
CA LEU A 117 19.91 23.61 12.74
C LEU A 117 21.25 24.34 12.87
N HIS A 118 22.11 23.92 13.81
CA HIS A 118 23.48 24.44 13.95
C HIS A 118 24.31 24.22 12.68
N ASP A 119 24.29 23.01 12.13
CA ASP A 119 25.06 22.67 10.92
C ASP A 119 24.70 23.54 9.71
N VAL A 120 23.44 24.02 9.62
CA VAL A 120 22.99 24.96 8.57
C VAL A 120 23.07 26.43 8.99
N GLY A 121 23.64 26.71 10.16
CA GLY A 121 23.95 28.04 10.65
C GLY A 121 22.88 28.69 11.51
N PHE A 122 21.83 27.98 11.95
CA PHE A 122 20.87 28.50 12.92
C PHE A 122 21.29 28.13 14.34
N THR A 123 21.68 29.14 15.14
CA THR A 123 22.02 28.99 16.57
C THR A 123 21.34 30.08 17.39
N SER A 124 21.28 29.95 18.71
CA SER A 124 20.69 31.00 19.55
C SER A 124 21.43 32.35 19.48
N ASP A 125 22.64 32.38 18.93
CA ASP A 125 23.40 33.62 18.70
C ASP A 125 22.80 34.48 17.58
N ASN A 126 22.12 33.87 16.60
CA ASN A 126 21.64 34.56 15.41
C ASN A 126 20.15 34.36 15.10
N CYS A 127 19.47 33.46 15.81
CA CYS A 127 18.03 33.26 15.71
C CYS A 127 17.37 33.07 17.08
N LEU A 128 16.07 33.33 17.14
CA LEU A 128 15.24 32.94 18.28
C LEU A 128 14.74 31.50 18.05
N MET A 129 15.03 30.59 18.95
CA MET A 129 14.59 29.20 18.87
C MET A 129 13.51 28.95 19.92
N PHE A 130 12.35 28.45 19.53
CA PHE A 130 11.30 28.03 20.46
C PHE A 130 10.49 26.84 19.94
N ASP A 131 9.87 26.12 20.86
CA ASP A 131 8.95 25.03 20.58
C ASP A 131 7.49 25.47 20.74
N HIS A 132 6.59 24.88 19.96
CA HIS A 132 5.15 25.09 20.07
C HIS A 132 4.58 24.56 21.40
N SER A 133 5.13 23.45 21.87
CA SER A 133 4.96 22.94 23.22
C SER A 133 6.31 22.93 23.92
N ALA A 134 6.50 23.80 24.88
CA ALA A 134 7.75 23.93 25.65
C ALA A 134 7.98 22.79 26.67
N ARG A 135 7.37 21.61 26.52
CA ARG A 135 7.57 20.45 27.42
C ARG A 135 8.21 19.28 26.69
N ARG A 136 9.21 18.66 27.33
CA ARG A 136 9.79 17.39 26.89
C ARG A 136 8.75 16.29 26.92
N GLU A 137 8.42 15.78 25.74
CA GLU A 137 7.41 14.74 25.56
C GLU A 137 7.70 13.94 24.29
N ASP A 138 7.12 12.74 24.21
CA ASP A 138 6.96 12.09 22.90
C ASP A 138 5.91 12.86 22.08
N SER A 139 6.30 13.39 20.93
CA SER A 139 5.45 14.20 20.06
C SER A 139 4.13 13.51 19.69
N ARG A 140 4.09 12.17 19.64
CA ARG A 140 2.84 11.41 19.44
C ARG A 140 1.86 11.61 20.57
N HIS A 141 2.39 11.49 21.78
CA HIS A 141 1.59 11.51 22.99
C HIS A 141 1.02 12.90 23.19
N SER A 142 1.84 13.95 23.07
CA SER A 142 1.35 15.32 23.20
C SER A 142 0.29 15.65 22.14
N LYS A 143 0.51 15.28 20.87
CA LYS A 143 -0.45 15.54 19.79
C LYS A 143 -1.81 14.88 20.03
N VAL A 144 -1.82 13.62 20.45
CA VAL A 144 -3.06 12.83 20.56
C VAL A 144 -3.77 13.07 21.89
N LEU A 145 -3.03 13.27 22.97
CA LEU A 145 -3.56 13.18 24.33
C LEU A 145 -3.79 14.52 24.99
N TYR A 146 -3.08 15.58 24.59
CA TYR A 146 -3.24 16.88 25.24
C TYR A 146 -4.64 17.45 24.93
N PRO A 147 -5.46 17.72 25.95
CA PRO A 147 -6.77 18.32 25.77
C PRO A 147 -6.63 19.79 25.33
N PRO A 148 -7.72 20.39 24.81
CA PRO A 148 -7.69 21.78 24.31
C PRO A 148 -7.22 22.81 25.34
N ASP A 149 -7.61 22.66 26.61
CA ASP A 149 -7.28 23.58 27.70
C ASP A 149 -5.79 23.51 28.10
N LEU A 150 -5.17 22.32 28.08
CA LEU A 150 -3.72 22.21 28.23
C LEU A 150 -3.01 22.85 27.04
N TRP A 151 -3.48 22.58 25.81
CA TRP A 151 -2.93 23.23 24.61
C TRP A 151 -3.01 24.75 24.65
N ASP A 152 -4.10 25.30 25.20
CA ASP A 152 -4.29 26.75 25.32
C ASP A 152 -3.22 27.39 26.23
N ILE A 153 -2.73 26.69 27.27
CA ILE A 153 -1.63 27.19 28.12
C ILE A 153 -0.34 27.33 27.29
N HIS A 154 0.03 26.28 26.55
CA HIS A 154 1.22 26.30 25.68
C HIS A 154 1.11 27.34 24.57
N GLU A 155 -0.03 27.41 23.88
CA GLU A 155 -0.24 28.34 22.79
C GLU A 155 -0.31 29.78 23.29
N THR A 156 -0.91 30.05 24.46
CA THR A 156 -0.92 31.40 25.04
C THR A 156 0.50 31.90 25.26
N PHE A 157 1.38 31.07 25.81
CA PHE A 157 2.79 31.41 25.95
C PHE A 157 3.47 31.65 24.59
N VAL A 158 3.34 30.71 23.65
CA VAL A 158 4.01 30.78 22.34
C VAL A 158 3.52 31.96 21.50
N PHE A 159 2.23 32.24 21.46
CA PHE A 159 1.71 33.39 20.69
C PHE A 159 2.00 34.73 21.38
N THR A 160 2.14 34.75 22.70
CA THR A 160 2.68 35.93 23.41
C THR A 160 4.16 36.15 23.06
N LEU A 161 4.98 35.09 23.07
CA LEU A 161 6.38 35.15 22.63
C LEU A 161 6.48 35.67 21.18
N ARG A 162 5.68 35.11 20.26
CA ARG A 162 5.61 35.54 18.86
C ARG A 162 5.12 36.98 18.70
N TYR A 163 4.25 37.47 19.59
CA TYR A 163 3.84 38.87 19.56
C TYR A 163 5.00 39.82 19.91
N HIS A 164 5.90 39.38 20.82
CA HIS A 164 7.03 40.17 21.28
C HIS A 164 8.31 39.99 20.47
N MET A 165 8.47 38.93 19.66
CA MET A 165 9.67 38.75 18.83
C MET A 165 9.73 39.74 17.65
N ALA A 166 10.94 40.22 17.34
CA ALA A 166 11.23 41.10 16.20
C ALA A 166 11.51 40.35 14.89
N ALA A 167 11.51 39.01 14.93
CA ALA A 167 11.85 38.17 13.79
C ALA A 167 10.98 38.53 12.56
N ALA A 168 11.66 38.95 11.49
CA ALA A 168 11.06 39.25 10.20
C ALA A 168 10.76 37.98 9.41
N VAL A 169 11.48 36.89 9.71
CA VAL A 169 11.28 35.56 9.12
C VAL A 169 11.12 34.54 10.24
N GLU A 170 10.04 33.77 10.21
CA GLU A 170 9.80 32.63 11.09
C GLU A 170 9.77 31.34 10.26
N ILE A 171 10.67 30.42 10.58
CA ILE A 171 10.75 29.10 9.96
C ILE A 171 10.06 28.11 10.89
N CYS A 172 8.91 27.62 10.46
CA CYS A 172 8.11 26.62 11.16
C CYS A 172 8.47 25.23 10.65
N TRP A 173 9.00 24.39 11.54
CA TRP A 173 9.55 23.08 11.20
C TRP A 173 8.53 21.97 11.48
N GLY A 174 8.14 21.24 10.44
CA GLY A 174 7.27 20.07 10.53
C GLY A 174 5.77 20.37 10.41
N SER A 175 5.01 19.33 10.06
CA SER A 175 3.56 19.41 9.84
C SER A 175 2.75 19.79 11.09
N ASN A 176 3.17 19.33 12.28
CA ASN A 176 2.44 19.63 13.52
C ASN A 176 2.42 21.14 13.83
N VAL A 177 3.57 21.82 13.70
CA VAL A 177 3.65 23.28 13.84
C VAL A 177 2.81 23.96 12.77
N ARG A 178 2.95 23.50 11.52
CA ARG A 178 2.19 24.05 10.38
C ARG A 178 0.68 24.01 10.60
N GLU A 179 0.13 22.86 11.00
CA GLU A 179 -1.31 22.70 11.21
C GLU A 179 -1.83 23.68 12.25
N ARG A 180 -1.13 23.81 13.39
CA ARG A 180 -1.54 24.67 14.50
C ARG A 180 -1.38 26.15 14.15
N MET A 181 -0.30 26.53 13.47
CA MET A 181 -0.08 27.88 12.98
C MET A 181 -1.14 28.30 11.96
N LEU A 182 -1.46 27.44 10.99
CA LEU A 182 -2.51 27.71 10.01
C LEU A 182 -3.88 27.86 10.68
N ARG A 183 -4.19 27.03 11.69
CA ARG A 183 -5.43 27.13 12.46
C ARG A 183 -5.54 28.46 13.22
N ARG A 184 -4.46 28.87 13.91
CA ARG A 184 -4.45 30.09 14.74
C ARG A 184 -4.37 31.38 13.93
N LEU A 185 -3.69 31.36 12.79
CA LEU A 185 -3.45 32.56 11.96
C LEU A 185 -4.28 32.59 10.68
N GLN A 186 -5.30 31.73 10.54
CA GLN A 186 -6.11 31.63 9.32
C GLN A 186 -6.66 32.98 8.80
N ASN A 187 -6.93 33.92 9.71
CA ASN A 187 -7.49 35.23 9.37
C ASN A 187 -6.44 36.28 9.03
N THR A 188 -5.16 36.04 9.32
CA THR A 188 -4.07 37.00 9.13
C THR A 188 -3.00 36.50 8.17
N LEU A 189 -3.10 35.28 7.66
CA LEU A 189 -2.15 34.72 6.71
C LEU A 189 -2.55 34.98 5.26
N ARG A 190 -1.63 35.58 4.49
CA ARG A 190 -1.72 35.63 3.02
C ARG A 190 -0.66 34.75 2.37
N VAL A 191 -1.08 33.99 1.36
CA VAL A 191 -0.22 33.08 0.62
C VAL A 191 0.45 33.81 -0.54
N LEU A 192 1.76 33.67 -0.67
CA LEU A 192 2.57 34.21 -1.77
C LEU A 192 3.37 33.06 -2.41
N PRO A 193 2.86 32.45 -3.49
CA PRO A 193 3.62 31.48 -4.28
C PRO A 193 4.81 32.16 -4.94
N LEU A 194 5.98 31.51 -4.92
CA LEU A 194 7.16 31.99 -5.63
C LEU A 194 7.24 31.41 -7.05
N TRP A 195 7.96 32.11 -7.92
CA TRP A 195 8.09 31.79 -9.34
C TRP A 195 9.57 31.67 -9.76
N GLY A 196 9.80 31.41 -11.06
CA GLY A 196 11.14 31.28 -11.60
C GLY A 196 11.90 30.10 -11.01
N ARG A 197 13.16 30.30 -10.62
CA ARG A 197 13.98 29.27 -9.94
C ARG A 197 13.39 28.74 -8.62
N TYR A 198 12.47 29.50 -8.00
CA TYR A 198 11.81 29.12 -6.74
C TYR A 198 10.40 28.54 -6.96
N LYS A 199 10.04 28.18 -8.19
CA LYS A 199 8.73 27.60 -8.51
C LYS A 199 8.45 26.39 -7.60
N GLY A 200 7.30 26.43 -6.93
CA GLY A 200 6.87 25.39 -5.97
C GLY A 200 7.23 25.67 -4.52
N VAL A 201 7.92 26.78 -4.24
CA VAL A 201 8.06 27.35 -2.90
C VAL A 201 6.90 28.32 -2.63
N THR A 202 6.37 28.29 -1.41
CA THR A 202 5.28 29.18 -0.98
C THR A 202 5.71 29.91 0.28
N LEU A 203 5.67 31.25 0.24
CA LEU A 203 5.81 32.09 1.43
C LEU A 203 4.43 32.40 2.00
N TYR A 204 4.38 32.55 3.32
CA TYR A 204 3.18 33.00 4.03
C TYR A 204 3.48 34.35 4.67
N LEU A 205 2.60 35.33 4.48
CA LEU A 205 2.73 36.67 5.04
C LEU A 205 1.76 36.77 6.21
N GLU A 206 2.28 36.94 7.42
CA GLU A 206 1.45 37.27 8.57
C GLU A 206 1.16 38.76 8.56
N LEU A 207 -0.11 39.12 8.43
CA LEU A 207 -0.58 40.49 8.46
C LEU A 207 -0.91 40.94 9.89
N THR A 208 -0.95 42.25 10.08
CA THR A 208 -1.66 42.86 11.22
C THR A 208 -3.16 42.57 11.15
N GLU A 209 -3.85 42.68 12.29
CA GLU A 209 -5.29 42.38 12.38
C GLU A 209 -6.15 43.31 11.50
N ASP A 210 -5.65 44.51 11.22
CA ASP A 210 -6.25 45.49 10.32
C ASP A 210 -5.80 45.31 8.85
N GLU A 211 -4.97 44.30 8.57
CA GLU A 211 -4.38 43.99 7.26
C GLU A 211 -3.58 45.13 6.62
N THR A 212 -3.16 46.13 7.39
CA THR A 212 -2.46 47.32 6.86
C THR A 212 -0.95 47.15 6.72
N SER A 213 -0.37 46.13 7.36
CA SER A 213 1.06 45.85 7.31
C SER A 213 1.37 44.36 7.44
N VAL A 214 2.54 43.96 6.94
CA VAL A 214 3.08 42.61 7.15
C VAL A 214 3.91 42.63 8.44
N LYS A 215 3.62 41.72 9.36
CA LYS A 215 4.41 41.50 10.58
C LYS A 215 5.69 40.73 10.29
N ARG A 216 5.59 39.64 9.52
CA ARG A 216 6.70 38.72 9.21
C ARG A 216 6.37 37.79 8.04
N PHE A 217 7.40 37.21 7.47
CA PHE A 217 7.33 36.05 6.58
C PHE A 217 7.33 34.77 7.43
N ILE A 218 6.47 33.82 7.06
CA ILE A 218 6.43 32.48 7.63
C ILE A 218 6.78 31.48 6.53
N ILE A 219 7.70 30.60 6.83
CA ILE A 219 8.15 29.52 5.96
C ILE A 219 7.83 28.20 6.66
N PHE A 220 7.02 27.35 6.04
CA PHE A 220 6.82 25.98 6.50
C PHE A 220 7.84 25.06 5.83
N ALA A 221 8.73 24.49 6.62
CA ALA A 221 9.80 23.60 6.17
C ALA A 221 9.57 22.17 6.72
N ASN A 222 10.12 21.14 6.07
CA ASN A 222 10.07 19.80 6.65
C ASN A 222 10.91 19.78 7.92
N HIS A 223 10.44 19.02 8.92
CA HIS A 223 11.13 18.87 10.19
C HIS A 223 12.58 18.37 9.98
N PRO A 224 13.59 18.83 10.74
CA PRO A 224 14.98 18.37 10.56
C PRO A 224 15.14 16.84 10.62
N GLN A 225 14.29 16.16 11.39
CA GLN A 225 14.27 14.70 11.47
C GLN A 225 13.93 14.01 10.15
N PHE A 226 13.18 14.65 9.26
CA PHE A 226 12.88 14.15 7.90
C PHE A 226 14.15 13.79 7.12
N PHE A 227 15.27 14.45 7.43
CA PHE A 227 16.54 14.25 6.75
C PHE A 227 17.59 13.46 7.54
N ILE A 228 17.31 13.10 8.81
CA ILE A 228 18.23 12.29 9.65
C ILE A 228 18.56 10.95 8.98
N PHE A 229 17.63 10.40 8.21
CA PHE A 229 17.69 9.06 7.63
C PHE A 229 18.47 8.97 6.34
N MET A 230 18.65 10.09 5.67
CA MET A 230 19.29 10.13 4.36
C MET A 230 20.81 10.22 4.47
N LYS A 231 21.37 9.97 5.67
CA LYS A 231 22.80 10.05 5.98
C LYS A 231 23.61 8.83 5.54
N GLY A 232 23.01 7.92 4.76
CA GLY A 232 23.80 6.95 4.02
C GLY A 232 24.69 7.68 3.03
N THR A 233 25.99 7.41 3.00
CA THR A 233 26.88 7.88 1.91
C THR A 233 26.61 7.15 0.59
N ASN A 234 25.57 6.30 0.55
CA ASN A 234 25.21 5.58 -0.65
C ASN A 234 24.58 6.54 -1.67
N VAL A 235 24.84 6.25 -2.94
CA VAL A 235 24.37 7.07 -4.09
C VAL A 235 22.86 7.31 -4.05
N ARG A 236 22.09 6.37 -3.49
CA ARG A 236 20.63 6.44 -3.42
C ARG A 236 20.12 7.44 -2.38
N ALA A 237 20.75 7.52 -1.21
CA ALA A 237 20.42 8.50 -0.19
C ALA A 237 20.78 9.92 -0.66
N HIS A 238 21.86 10.08 -1.43
CA HIS A 238 22.17 11.34 -2.12
C HIS A 238 21.12 11.69 -3.19
N ALA A 239 20.72 10.73 -4.03
CA ALA A 239 19.68 10.93 -5.04
C ALA A 239 18.34 11.33 -4.39
N PHE A 240 17.99 10.68 -3.29
CA PHE A 240 16.78 10.97 -2.53
C PHE A 240 16.85 12.35 -1.83
N ARG A 241 18.00 12.76 -1.28
CA ARG A 241 18.21 14.16 -0.81
C ARG A 241 18.05 15.15 -1.96
N ALA A 242 18.58 14.84 -3.14
CA ALA A 242 18.47 15.72 -4.31
C ALA A 242 17.00 15.87 -4.74
N GLU A 243 16.23 14.78 -4.69
CA GLU A 243 14.81 14.74 -5.04
C GLU A 243 13.91 15.43 -3.99
N GLN A 244 14.00 15.01 -2.73
CA GLN A 244 13.10 15.45 -1.65
C GLN A 244 13.58 16.73 -0.97
N GLY A 245 14.90 16.91 -0.88
CA GLY A 245 15.53 18.07 -0.27
C GLY A 245 15.62 19.27 -1.20
N GLY A 246 15.41 19.13 -2.51
CA GLY A 246 15.55 20.22 -3.48
C GLY A 246 14.73 21.47 -3.12
N ARG A 247 13.45 21.30 -2.76
CA ARG A 247 12.59 22.43 -2.33
C ARG A 247 13.10 23.10 -1.05
N GLN A 248 13.57 22.32 -0.09
CA GLN A 248 14.06 22.84 1.17
C GLN A 248 15.49 23.40 1.07
N ASN A 249 16.30 22.90 0.14
CA ASN A 249 17.58 23.48 -0.21
C ASN A 249 17.40 24.86 -0.87
N LEU A 250 16.36 25.03 -1.69
CA LEU A 250 15.99 26.35 -2.20
C LEU A 250 15.54 27.31 -1.09
N LEU A 251 15.00 26.79 0.01
CA LEU A 251 14.57 27.58 1.17
C LEU A 251 15.74 27.98 2.09
N LEU A 252 16.78 27.14 2.20
CA LEU A 252 17.75 27.22 3.30
C LEU A 252 19.22 27.20 2.86
N GLU A 253 19.53 27.08 1.56
CA GLU A 253 20.88 26.86 0.99
C GLU A 253 21.88 26.11 1.90
N PRO A 254 21.66 24.83 2.27
CA PRO A 254 22.48 24.20 3.32
C PRO A 254 23.65 23.34 2.79
N LEU A 255 24.76 23.38 3.55
CA LEU A 255 25.93 22.51 3.50
C LEU A 255 25.64 21.10 4.04
N LEU A 256 26.51 20.13 3.68
CA LEU A 256 26.37 18.70 4.03
C LEU A 256 26.46 18.43 5.55
N LEU A 257 25.53 17.64 6.08
CA LEU A 257 25.30 17.36 7.51
C LEU A 257 26.01 16.09 8.00
N GLN A 258 26.48 16.04 9.26
CA GLN A 258 27.07 14.83 9.88
C GLN A 258 26.06 14.00 10.70
N PRO A 259 26.18 12.66 10.77
CA PRO A 259 25.30 11.81 11.58
C PRO A 259 25.61 11.89 13.09
N PHE A 260 24.58 12.17 13.89
CA PHE A 260 24.62 12.07 15.35
C PHE A 260 24.05 10.70 15.78
N ARG A 261 24.81 9.94 16.57
CA ARG A 261 24.33 8.75 17.29
C ARG A 261 24.73 8.88 18.76
N PRO A 262 23.78 9.05 19.70
CA PRO A 262 24.13 9.07 21.11
C PRO A 262 24.62 7.68 21.57
N ALA A 263 25.47 7.67 22.61
CA ALA A 263 26.02 6.46 23.18
C ALA A 263 24.92 5.52 23.73
N LYS A 264 25.17 4.21 23.78
CA LYS A 264 24.16 3.21 24.22
C LYS A 264 23.58 3.51 25.62
N ALA A 265 24.44 3.86 26.58
CA ALA A 265 24.01 4.15 27.95
C ALA A 265 23.00 5.32 28.03
N ILE A 266 23.17 6.33 27.17
CA ILE A 266 22.25 7.49 27.07
C ILE A 266 20.88 7.04 26.53
N ARG A 267 20.84 6.03 25.65
CA ARG A 267 19.58 5.49 25.10
C ARG A 267 18.76 4.73 26.15
N ASP A 268 19.40 3.89 26.97
CA ASP A 268 18.69 3.11 27.99
C ASP A 268 18.08 4.04 29.06
N GLN A 269 18.82 5.10 29.44
CA GLN A 269 18.34 6.13 30.36
C GLN A 269 17.19 6.96 29.76
N ARG A 270 17.28 7.30 28.47
CA ARG A 270 16.21 7.96 27.73
C ARG A 270 14.91 7.17 27.74
N ASP A 271 14.98 5.87 27.50
CA ASP A 271 13.79 5.02 27.44
C ASP A 271 13.10 4.96 28.82
N ALA A 272 13.86 5.06 29.92
CA ALA A 272 13.30 5.22 31.26
C ALA A 272 12.54 6.55 31.45
N TRP A 273 13.11 7.68 30.99
CA TRP A 273 12.42 8.98 31.05
C TRP A 273 11.15 9.01 30.23
N LYS A 274 11.19 8.46 29.01
CA LYS A 274 9.99 8.28 28.16
C LYS A 274 8.94 7.42 28.86
N GLY A 275 9.35 6.32 29.49
CA GLY A 275 8.47 5.45 30.26
C GLY A 275 7.80 6.16 31.44
N GLN A 276 8.55 7.02 32.14
CA GLN A 276 8.00 7.83 33.23
C GLN A 276 6.98 8.87 32.72
N ALA A 277 7.34 9.66 31.71
CA ALA A 277 6.44 10.66 31.12
C ALA A 277 5.15 10.01 30.59
N TYR A 278 5.27 8.84 29.97
CA TYR A 278 4.13 8.04 29.55
C TYR A 278 3.24 7.58 30.71
N ALA A 279 3.83 7.14 31.82
CA ALA A 279 3.07 6.74 33.01
C ALA A 279 2.32 7.93 33.65
N GLU A 280 2.94 9.12 33.66
CA GLU A 280 2.33 10.37 34.12
C GLU A 280 1.11 10.74 33.25
N LEU A 281 1.26 10.70 31.93
CA LEU A 281 0.14 10.90 31.00
C LEU A 281 -0.96 9.88 31.22
N LYS A 282 -0.59 8.62 31.42
CA LYS A 282 -1.54 7.53 31.72
C LYS A 282 -2.35 7.78 32.99
N SER A 283 -1.71 8.36 33.99
CA SER A 283 -2.38 8.74 35.23
C SER A 283 -3.35 9.90 35.04
N ALA A 284 -3.02 10.88 34.20
CA ALA A 284 -3.84 12.07 33.99
C ALA A 284 -5.10 11.80 33.16
N PHE A 285 -5.04 10.86 32.21
CA PHE A 285 -6.18 10.53 31.34
C PHE A 285 -6.59 9.06 31.46
N PRO A 286 -7.13 8.65 32.62
CA PRO A 286 -7.53 7.27 32.84
C PRO A 286 -8.62 6.86 31.83
N GLY A 287 -8.43 5.73 31.16
CA GLY A 287 -9.38 5.19 30.18
C GLY A 287 -9.10 5.60 28.73
N VAL A 288 -8.13 6.48 28.48
CA VAL A 288 -7.58 6.64 27.13
C VAL A 288 -6.65 5.46 26.85
N GLU A 289 -6.81 4.80 25.70
CA GLU A 289 -5.86 3.76 25.28
C GLU A 289 -4.54 4.42 24.89
N PHE A 290 -3.58 4.36 25.79
CA PHE A 290 -2.23 4.86 25.53
C PHE A 290 -1.45 3.89 24.65
N PHE A 291 -0.67 4.46 23.75
CA PHE A 291 0.16 3.72 22.82
C PHE A 291 1.37 3.09 23.55
N SER A 292 1.29 1.81 23.92
CA SER A 292 2.45 1.17 24.54
C SER A 292 3.56 0.95 23.51
N SER A 293 4.78 1.40 23.82
CA SER A 293 5.99 1.07 23.05
C SER A 293 6.35 -0.43 23.09
N ALA A 294 5.71 -1.21 23.96
CA ALA A 294 5.99 -2.62 24.18
C ALA A 294 5.67 -3.49 22.95
N GLN A 295 6.72 -4.04 22.35
CA GLN A 295 6.72 -5.12 21.36
C GLN A 295 5.62 -5.05 20.30
N ARG A 296 5.76 -4.05 19.43
CA ARG A 296 5.20 -4.05 18.09
C ARG A 296 5.67 -5.33 17.39
N THR A 297 4.78 -6.28 17.20
CA THR A 297 5.05 -7.42 16.32
C THR A 297 4.30 -7.16 15.03
N LEU A 298 5.00 -7.12 13.90
CA LEU A 298 4.46 -7.23 12.56
C LEU A 298 4.13 -8.71 12.39
N GLY A 299 2.98 -9.05 12.92
CA GLY A 299 2.38 -10.35 12.83
C GLY A 299 1.39 -10.35 11.69
N ILE A 300 1.74 -10.89 10.52
CA ILE A 300 0.69 -11.59 9.77
C ILE A 300 0.14 -12.66 10.72
N SER A 301 -1.17 -12.65 10.93
CA SER A 301 -1.88 -13.56 11.83
C SER A 301 -1.32 -14.99 11.76
N ARG A 302 -1.07 -15.61 12.92
CA ARG A 302 -0.50 -16.97 13.03
C ARG A 302 -1.31 -18.03 12.25
N ARG A 303 -2.59 -17.76 11.96
CA ARG A 303 -3.48 -18.67 11.21
C ARG A 303 -3.28 -18.61 9.68
N ASP A 304 -2.73 -17.52 9.15
CA ASP A 304 -2.39 -17.41 7.73
C ASP A 304 -1.09 -18.16 7.36
N HIS A 305 -0.28 -18.51 8.37
CA HIS A 305 1.00 -19.21 8.16
C HIS A 305 0.85 -20.64 7.63
N ASN A 306 -0.27 -21.32 7.90
CA ASN A 306 -0.47 -22.70 7.42
C ASN A 306 -0.71 -22.78 5.91
N GLU A 307 -0.85 -21.64 5.20
CA GLU A 307 -1.05 -21.59 3.76
C GLU A 307 0.15 -21.02 2.97
N LEU A 308 1.18 -20.52 3.65
CA LEU A 308 2.46 -20.14 3.03
C LEU A 308 3.35 -21.39 2.96
N GLN A 309 3.43 -22.01 1.78
CA GLN A 309 4.47 -23.01 1.52
C GLN A 309 5.81 -22.31 1.21
N ASP A 310 6.93 -22.97 1.54
CA ASP A 310 8.31 -22.63 1.17
C ASP A 310 8.52 -22.64 -0.36
N ALA A 311 7.82 -21.79 -1.10
CA ALA A 311 8.19 -21.46 -2.46
C ALA A 311 9.41 -20.53 -2.37
N ARG A 312 10.62 -21.07 -2.58
CA ARG A 312 11.81 -20.24 -2.82
C ARG A 312 11.45 -19.21 -3.90
N LEU A 313 11.69 -17.93 -3.61
CA LEU A 313 11.57 -16.87 -4.62
C LEU A 313 12.40 -17.29 -5.85
N PRO A 314 11.84 -17.19 -7.07
CA PRO A 314 12.62 -17.48 -8.27
C PRO A 314 13.87 -16.59 -8.29
N GLU A 315 15.04 -17.18 -8.58
CA GLU A 315 16.24 -16.38 -8.87
C GLU A 315 15.98 -15.55 -10.13
N ILE A 316 16.09 -14.22 -10.01
CA ILE A 316 15.85 -13.30 -11.12
C ILE A 316 17.02 -13.42 -12.10
N ASN A 317 16.82 -14.13 -13.21
CA ASN A 317 17.75 -14.12 -14.34
C ASN A 317 17.54 -12.85 -15.19
N HIS A 318 18.60 -12.07 -15.38
CA HIS A 318 18.58 -10.74 -16.02
C HIS A 318 18.34 -10.73 -17.54
N ALA A 319 18.06 -11.86 -18.18
CA ALA A 319 17.83 -11.93 -19.62
C ALA A 319 16.35 -11.66 -19.95
N LEU A 320 16.03 -10.40 -20.24
CA LEU A 320 14.73 -9.96 -20.75
C LEU A 320 14.53 -10.47 -22.18
N THR A 321 13.55 -11.34 -22.40
CA THR A 321 12.85 -11.46 -23.68
C THR A 321 11.43 -10.97 -23.48
N THR A 322 11.08 -9.85 -24.12
CA THR A 322 9.71 -9.36 -24.23
C THR A 322 8.82 -10.46 -24.80
N PRO A 323 7.78 -10.92 -24.09
CA PRO A 323 6.86 -11.90 -24.64
C PRO A 323 5.94 -11.20 -25.65
N ASP A 324 6.06 -11.57 -26.93
CA ASP A 324 5.07 -11.26 -27.94
C ASP A 324 3.73 -11.93 -27.56
N ILE A 325 2.73 -11.11 -27.23
CA ILE A 325 1.40 -11.57 -26.82
C ILE A 325 0.62 -12.01 -28.06
N VAL A 326 0.76 -13.28 -28.43
CA VAL A 326 -0.12 -13.94 -29.39
C VAL A 326 -1.38 -14.41 -28.66
N ALA A 327 -2.53 -13.84 -29.03
CA ALA A 327 -3.84 -14.20 -28.50
C ALA A 327 -4.27 -15.60 -28.99
N GLY A 328 -3.79 -16.65 -28.33
CA GLY A 328 -4.22 -18.03 -28.50
C GLY A 328 -4.53 -18.68 -27.15
N ASP A 329 -5.59 -19.48 -27.10
CA ASP A 329 -6.12 -20.20 -25.93
C ASP A 329 -5.26 -21.45 -25.60
N ASP A 330 -3.93 -21.28 -25.65
CA ASP A 330 -2.95 -22.35 -25.55
C ASP A 330 -2.39 -22.47 -24.12
N LEU A 331 -2.10 -23.69 -23.66
CA LEU A 331 -1.50 -23.99 -22.34
C LEU A 331 -0.19 -23.20 -22.10
N THR A 332 0.48 -22.86 -23.20
CA THR A 332 1.67 -22.01 -23.28
C THR A 332 1.42 -20.61 -22.69
N ASN A 333 0.21 -20.07 -22.80
CA ASN A 333 -0.19 -18.76 -22.26
C ASN A 333 -0.45 -18.81 -20.75
N GLU A 334 -1.04 -19.90 -20.23
CA GLU A 334 -1.29 -20.04 -18.78
C GLU A 334 0.01 -20.10 -17.98
N LYS A 335 1.00 -20.87 -18.47
CA LYS A 335 2.33 -20.95 -17.87
C LYS A 335 3.02 -19.58 -17.91
N ALA A 336 2.98 -18.90 -19.05
CA ALA A 336 3.56 -17.56 -19.21
C ALA A 336 2.94 -16.54 -18.23
N LEU A 337 1.62 -16.54 -18.04
CA LEU A 337 0.96 -15.65 -17.06
C LEU A 337 1.35 -15.97 -15.61
N LYS A 338 1.49 -17.24 -15.25
CA LYS A 338 1.95 -17.66 -13.92
C LYS A 338 3.40 -17.23 -13.69
N GLU A 339 4.26 -17.38 -14.69
CA GLU A 339 5.66 -16.95 -14.65
C GLU A 339 5.78 -15.42 -14.58
N ALA A 340 5.02 -14.69 -15.38
CA ALA A 340 4.94 -13.23 -15.33
C ALA A 340 4.51 -12.72 -13.96
N ARG A 341 3.51 -13.35 -13.33
CA ARG A 341 3.12 -13.03 -11.94
C ARG A 341 4.29 -13.24 -10.96
N LEU A 342 4.99 -14.37 -11.05
CA LEU A 342 6.12 -14.65 -10.15
C LEU A 342 7.27 -13.66 -10.35
N GLN A 343 7.51 -13.25 -11.59
CA GLN A 343 8.48 -12.21 -11.93
C GLN A 343 8.08 -10.84 -11.36
N GLU A 344 6.80 -10.45 -11.48
CA GLU A 344 6.27 -9.21 -10.89
C GLU A 344 6.42 -9.20 -9.36
N VAL A 345 6.11 -10.31 -8.69
CA VAL A 345 6.33 -10.46 -7.23
C VAL A 345 7.82 -10.36 -6.87
N ALA A 346 8.71 -10.97 -7.67
CA ALA A 346 10.16 -10.93 -7.43
C ALA A 346 10.73 -9.51 -7.62
N LEU A 347 10.28 -8.79 -8.66
CA LEU A 347 10.63 -7.39 -8.89
C LEU A 347 10.15 -6.52 -7.73
N PHE A 348 8.90 -6.71 -7.27
CA PHE A 348 8.37 -6.00 -6.11
C PHE A 348 9.25 -6.17 -4.86
N TRP A 349 9.68 -7.39 -4.53
CA TRP A 349 10.56 -7.64 -3.39
C TRP A 349 11.91 -6.95 -3.51
N LYS A 350 12.49 -6.96 -4.71
CA LYS A 350 13.76 -6.28 -5.00
C LYS A 350 13.63 -4.78 -4.83
N ASP A 351 12.59 -4.18 -5.42
CA ASP A 351 12.36 -2.73 -5.36
C ASP A 351 12.05 -2.29 -3.92
N LEU A 352 11.30 -3.10 -3.16
CA LEU A 352 11.07 -2.87 -1.74
C LEU A 352 12.38 -2.96 -0.93
N GLN A 353 13.25 -3.92 -1.21
CA GLN A 353 14.55 -4.03 -0.56
C GLN A 353 15.44 -2.82 -0.88
N ASP A 354 15.42 -2.38 -2.14
CA ASP A 354 16.13 -1.19 -2.59
C ASP A 354 15.65 0.08 -1.88
N LEU A 355 14.34 0.21 -1.65
CA LEU A 355 13.75 1.30 -0.86
C LEU A 355 14.13 1.21 0.63
N VAL A 356 14.06 0.03 1.25
CA VAL A 356 14.40 -0.15 2.68
C VAL A 356 15.86 0.23 2.96
N VAL A 357 16.78 -0.04 2.02
CA VAL A 357 18.19 0.33 2.15
C VAL A 357 18.39 1.85 2.23
N ILE A 358 17.47 2.67 1.70
CA ILE A 358 17.52 4.13 1.83
C ILE A 358 17.30 4.53 3.30
N PHE A 359 16.37 3.89 3.99
CA PHE A 359 16.01 4.20 5.38
C PHE A 359 16.90 3.49 6.42
N ALA A 360 17.53 2.38 6.04
CA ALA A 360 18.37 1.57 6.93
C ALA A 360 19.65 1.06 6.23
N PRO A 361 20.57 1.94 5.79
CA PRO A 361 21.71 1.58 4.92
C PRO A 361 22.69 0.60 5.56
N ASP A 362 22.86 0.64 6.89
CA ASP A 362 23.84 -0.20 7.60
C ASP A 362 23.36 -1.62 7.88
N ALA A 363 22.18 -2.00 7.40
CA ALA A 363 21.57 -3.24 7.81
C ALA A 363 21.17 -4.09 6.61
N TYR A 364 21.83 -5.25 6.53
CA TYR A 364 21.48 -6.30 5.61
C TYR A 364 20.25 -7.02 6.18
N PHE A 365 19.14 -6.94 5.46
CA PHE A 365 17.90 -7.59 5.86
C PHE A 365 17.41 -8.52 4.77
N ASN A 366 17.04 -9.72 5.17
CA ASN A 366 16.20 -10.60 4.40
C ASN A 366 14.74 -10.22 4.67
N LEU A 367 14.07 -9.57 3.71
CA LEU A 367 12.67 -9.21 3.88
C LEU A 367 11.70 -10.42 3.87
N ALA A 368 12.20 -11.62 3.51
CA ALA A 368 11.50 -12.87 3.73
C ALA A 368 11.60 -13.36 5.20
N ASP A 369 12.43 -12.74 6.02
CA ASP A 369 12.49 -12.99 7.46
C ASP A 369 11.63 -11.95 8.20
N LYS A 370 10.54 -12.43 8.82
CA LYS A 370 9.57 -11.62 9.55
C LYS A 370 10.17 -10.91 10.76
N ASP A 371 11.11 -11.56 11.46
CA ASP A 371 11.79 -10.95 12.60
C ASP A 371 12.72 -9.83 12.14
N GLN A 372 13.34 -9.99 10.97
CA GLN A 372 14.13 -8.92 10.35
C GLN A 372 13.27 -7.75 9.88
N CYS A 373 12.11 -8.03 9.28
CA CYS A 373 11.12 -6.99 8.95
C CYS A 373 10.69 -6.20 10.18
N GLN A 374 10.43 -6.88 11.30
CA GLN A 374 10.10 -6.18 12.53
C GLN A 374 11.26 -5.32 13.04
N LYS A 375 12.51 -5.84 12.99
CA LYS A 375 13.69 -5.07 13.39
C LYS A 375 13.88 -3.82 12.53
N ILE A 376 13.60 -3.89 11.23
CA ILE A 376 13.60 -2.73 10.33
C ILE A 376 12.61 -1.69 10.81
N ILE A 377 11.35 -2.08 10.97
CA ILE A 377 10.27 -1.15 11.32
C ILE A 377 10.53 -0.54 12.70
N THR A 378 10.96 -1.34 13.68
CA THR A 378 11.37 -0.81 14.99
C THR A 378 12.53 0.18 14.88
N LYS A 379 13.52 -0.07 14.01
CA LYS A 379 14.66 0.83 13.80
C LYS A 379 14.22 2.17 13.18
N ILE A 380 13.31 2.12 12.21
CA ILE A 380 12.74 3.31 11.56
C ILE A 380 11.92 4.10 12.58
N GLU A 381 10.99 3.43 13.27
CA GLU A 381 10.13 4.03 14.29
C GLU A 381 10.88 4.63 15.48
N ALA A 382 12.03 4.05 15.86
CA ALA A 382 12.89 4.59 16.92
C ALA A 382 13.53 5.93 16.55
N CYS A 383 13.47 6.30 15.27
CA CYS A 383 14.14 7.46 14.74
C CYS A 383 13.15 8.46 14.09
N GLU A 384 11.88 8.10 13.84
CA GLU A 384 10.88 8.90 13.08
C GLU A 384 9.73 9.37 13.96
N GLU A 385 10.03 10.04 15.07
CA GLU A 385 9.00 10.39 16.07
C GLU A 385 8.05 11.51 15.61
N GLU A 386 8.31 12.19 14.49
CA GLU A 386 7.57 13.40 14.08
C GLU A 386 6.89 13.37 12.69
N LEU A 387 7.13 12.35 11.86
CA LEU A 387 6.52 12.25 10.53
C LEU A 387 5.19 11.50 10.60
N TYR A 388 4.06 12.21 10.48
CA TYR A 388 2.73 11.61 10.60
C TYR A 388 1.86 11.81 9.38
N HIS A 389 2.04 12.89 8.65
CA HIS A 389 1.12 13.26 7.58
C HIS A 389 1.49 12.54 6.27
N TRP A 390 0.48 12.25 5.44
CA TRP A 390 0.71 11.54 4.18
C TRP A 390 1.59 12.34 3.23
N GLU A 391 1.49 13.66 3.28
CA GLU A 391 2.28 14.62 2.51
C GLU A 391 3.76 14.66 2.92
N GLU A 392 4.08 14.12 4.10
CA GLU A 392 5.46 13.94 4.57
C GLU A 392 6.03 12.58 4.14
N LEU A 393 5.24 11.73 3.48
CA LEU A 393 5.76 10.51 2.90
C LEU A 393 6.66 10.86 1.72
N PRO A 394 7.87 10.27 1.62
CA PRO A 394 8.72 10.54 0.48
C PRO A 394 8.08 10.17 -0.85
N VAL A 395 8.25 11.01 -1.88
CA VAL A 395 7.58 10.82 -3.18
C VAL A 395 7.85 9.45 -3.76
N SER A 396 9.09 8.97 -3.74
CA SER A 396 9.45 7.63 -4.24
C SER A 396 8.69 6.50 -3.52
N LEU A 397 8.39 6.65 -2.23
CA LEU A 397 7.65 5.67 -1.45
C LEU A 397 6.14 5.77 -1.70
N ALA A 398 5.61 6.99 -1.85
CA ALA A 398 4.23 7.24 -2.23
C ALA A 398 3.93 6.69 -3.63
N GLU A 399 4.78 7.00 -4.63
CA GLU A 399 4.68 6.49 -5.99
C GLU A 399 4.78 4.96 -6.02
N PHE A 400 5.68 4.37 -5.22
CA PHE A 400 5.78 2.93 -5.13
C PHE A 400 4.48 2.30 -4.62
N ILE A 401 3.84 2.87 -3.59
CA ILE A 401 2.52 2.44 -3.11
C ILE A 401 1.44 2.61 -4.20
N HIS A 402 1.39 3.78 -4.86
CA HIS A 402 0.40 4.09 -5.90
C HIS A 402 0.50 3.17 -7.12
N GLY A 403 1.72 2.71 -7.43
CA GLY A 403 2.00 1.74 -8.49
C GLY A 403 1.46 0.34 -8.22
N GLN A 404 1.13 0.00 -6.96
CA GLN A 404 0.66 -1.34 -6.62
C GLN A 404 -0.84 -1.49 -6.82
N ASN A 405 -1.24 -2.21 -7.86
CA ASN A 405 -2.66 -2.47 -8.14
C ASN A 405 -3.40 -3.13 -6.97
N GLY A 406 -2.72 -3.96 -6.19
CA GLY A 406 -3.34 -4.66 -5.05
C GLY A 406 -3.36 -3.86 -3.75
N LEU A 407 -2.81 -2.64 -3.72
CA LEU A 407 -2.97 -1.69 -2.62
C LEU A 407 -4.08 -0.67 -2.87
N ARG A 408 -4.80 -0.81 -3.98
CA ARG A 408 -5.93 0.06 -4.34
C ARG A 408 -7.21 -0.41 -3.67
N ILE A 409 -8.12 0.52 -3.39
CA ILE A 409 -9.50 0.24 -2.98
C ILE A 409 -10.39 0.76 -4.09
N ASP A 410 -11.16 -0.14 -4.70
CA ASP A 410 -12.02 0.20 -5.84
C ASP A 410 -11.23 0.86 -6.99
N GLN A 411 -10.03 0.34 -7.25
CA GLN A 411 -9.04 0.84 -8.23
C GLN A 411 -8.47 2.24 -7.95
N ARG A 412 -8.75 2.81 -6.78
CA ARG A 412 -8.19 4.10 -6.36
C ARG A 412 -6.94 3.89 -5.52
N PRO A 413 -5.85 4.64 -5.77
CA PRO A 413 -4.66 4.59 -4.93
C PRO A 413 -4.95 5.13 -3.53
N ILE A 414 -4.07 4.81 -2.58
CA ILE A 414 -4.09 5.37 -1.23
C ILE A 414 -3.57 6.81 -1.31
N GLU A 415 -4.39 7.80 -0.97
CA GLU A 415 -4.06 9.23 -1.11
C GLU A 415 -3.94 9.95 0.24
N CYS A 416 -4.28 9.29 1.34
CA CYS A 416 -4.17 9.86 2.68
C CYS A 416 -3.81 8.84 3.76
N ARG A 417 -3.40 9.34 4.92
CA ARG A 417 -3.06 8.51 6.08
C ARG A 417 -4.20 7.57 6.49
N LYS A 418 -5.44 8.06 6.53
CA LYS A 418 -6.60 7.26 6.95
C LYS A 418 -6.81 6.04 6.04
N GLU A 419 -6.60 6.20 4.74
CA GLU A 419 -6.64 5.10 3.78
C GLU A 419 -5.46 4.14 3.96
N ALA A 420 -4.26 4.66 4.27
CA ALA A 420 -3.10 3.82 4.60
C ALA A 420 -3.35 2.97 5.87
N GLU A 421 -3.88 3.58 6.93
CA GLU A 421 -4.28 2.85 8.14
C GLU A 421 -5.38 1.81 7.85
N THR A 422 -6.28 2.11 6.91
CA THR A 422 -7.29 1.15 6.45
C THR A 422 -6.62 -0.02 5.72
N ALA A 423 -5.69 0.24 4.80
CA ALA A 423 -4.93 -0.78 4.10
C ALA A 423 -4.11 -1.66 5.06
N TYR A 424 -3.46 -1.07 6.06
CA TYR A 424 -2.75 -1.78 7.13
C TYR A 424 -3.64 -2.82 7.81
N ARG A 425 -4.85 -2.43 8.19
CA ARG A 425 -5.82 -3.33 8.85
C ARG A 425 -6.37 -4.37 7.87
N LEU A 426 -6.65 -4.00 6.61
CA LEU A 426 -7.09 -4.92 5.55
C LEU A 426 -6.04 -5.99 5.20
N LEU A 427 -4.75 -5.68 5.37
CA LEU A 427 -3.64 -6.63 5.24
C LEU A 427 -3.41 -7.47 6.50
N HIS A 428 -4.27 -7.32 7.52
CA HIS A 428 -4.19 -8.03 8.79
C HIS A 428 -2.85 -7.83 9.52
N CYS A 429 -2.27 -6.63 9.39
CA CYS A 429 -1.15 -6.24 10.21
C CYS A 429 -1.60 -6.09 11.67
N THR A 430 -0.76 -6.50 12.62
CA THR A 430 -1.05 -6.41 14.06
C THR A 430 -0.55 -5.11 14.67
N GLY A 431 -1.23 -4.64 15.73
CA GLY A 431 -0.92 -3.38 16.39
C GLY A 431 -1.74 -2.21 15.84
N SER A 432 -1.42 -1.03 16.34
CA SER A 432 -2.17 0.22 16.10
C SER A 432 -1.48 1.04 15.01
N PRO A 433 -2.05 1.14 13.78
CA PRO A 433 -1.43 1.89 12.70
C PRO A 433 -1.35 3.40 13.00
N GLU A 434 -2.25 3.93 13.82
CA GLU A 434 -2.20 5.30 14.34
C GLU A 434 -0.92 5.61 15.14
N CYS A 435 -0.23 4.58 15.66
CA CYS A 435 1.03 4.74 16.41
C CYS A 435 2.28 4.82 15.55
N LEU A 436 2.17 4.46 14.27
CA LEU A 436 3.31 4.39 13.37
C LEU A 436 3.59 5.77 12.78
N SER A 437 4.86 6.09 12.60
CA SER A 437 5.28 7.13 11.67
C SER A 437 4.69 6.85 10.28
N ILE A 438 4.56 7.86 9.44
CA ILE A 438 4.00 7.65 8.10
C ILE A 438 4.87 6.70 7.25
N VAL A 439 6.21 6.75 7.38
CA VAL A 439 7.11 5.84 6.66
C VAL A 439 7.02 4.43 7.25
N GLY A 440 7.00 4.29 8.57
CA GLY A 440 6.83 2.98 9.22
C GLY A 440 5.48 2.33 8.88
N LEU A 441 4.41 3.13 8.78
CA LEU A 441 3.10 2.67 8.30
C LEU A 441 3.19 2.20 6.84
N ALA A 442 3.75 3.01 5.96
CA ALA A 442 3.92 2.72 4.54
C ALA A 442 4.74 1.43 4.32
N LEU A 443 5.88 1.28 4.99
CA LEU A 443 6.72 0.09 4.87
C LEU A 443 6.05 -1.14 5.48
N SER A 444 5.30 -0.99 6.58
CA SER A 444 4.52 -2.10 7.14
C SER A 444 3.46 -2.60 6.16
N ILE A 445 2.76 -1.69 5.48
CA ILE A 445 1.80 -2.01 4.42
C ILE A 445 2.50 -2.72 3.27
N LEU A 446 3.62 -2.18 2.77
CA LEU A 446 4.36 -2.76 1.64
C LEU A 446 4.90 -4.15 1.96
N ILE A 447 5.47 -4.36 3.15
CA ILE A 447 5.93 -5.67 3.60
C ILE A 447 4.75 -6.64 3.66
N ALA A 448 3.67 -6.29 4.35
CA ALA A 448 2.49 -7.16 4.46
C ALA A 448 1.86 -7.45 3.09
N TYR A 449 1.87 -6.48 2.18
CA TYR A 449 1.45 -6.63 0.79
C TYR A 449 2.34 -7.61 0.03
N ALA A 450 3.66 -7.49 0.15
CA ALA A 450 4.65 -8.42 -0.42
C ALA A 450 4.30 -9.88 -0.09
N TRP A 451 4.03 -10.12 1.19
CA TRP A 451 3.61 -11.42 1.68
C TRP A 451 2.25 -11.86 1.13
N ASN A 452 1.28 -10.96 1.06
CA ASN A 452 -0.04 -11.24 0.53
C ASN A 452 -0.01 -11.62 -0.96
N ILE A 453 0.79 -10.92 -1.78
CA ILE A 453 0.93 -11.22 -3.20
C ILE A 453 1.80 -12.44 -3.47
N HIS A 454 2.72 -12.78 -2.57
CA HIS A 454 3.54 -13.99 -2.68
C HIS A 454 2.70 -15.27 -2.49
N ARG A 455 1.61 -15.22 -1.72
CA ARG A 455 0.72 -16.39 -1.48
C ARG A 455 0.25 -17.02 -2.79
N THR A 456 0.53 -18.30 -2.97
CA THR A 456 -0.03 -19.11 -4.07
C THR A 456 -1.29 -19.83 -3.61
N PRO A 457 -2.29 -20.02 -4.50
CA PRO A 457 -3.41 -20.92 -4.21
C PRO A 457 -2.94 -22.31 -3.79
N ARG A 458 -3.77 -23.02 -3.02
CA ARG A 458 -3.45 -24.39 -2.57
C ARG A 458 -3.19 -25.29 -3.79
N ARG A 459 -2.16 -26.15 -3.71
CA ARG A 459 -1.77 -27.07 -4.79
C ARG A 459 -2.93 -27.93 -5.31
N THR A 460 -3.89 -28.26 -4.44
CA THR A 460 -5.05 -29.09 -4.80
C THR A 460 -6.06 -28.40 -5.71
N VAL A 461 -6.05 -27.06 -5.80
CA VAL A 461 -7.00 -26.28 -6.62
C VAL A 461 -6.31 -25.41 -7.66
N ILE A 462 -5.00 -25.19 -7.56
CA ILE A 462 -4.27 -24.28 -8.45
C ILE A 462 -4.34 -24.68 -9.94
N ASP A 463 -4.45 -25.98 -10.23
CA ASP A 463 -4.59 -26.51 -11.59
C ASP A 463 -6.01 -26.35 -12.15
N LEU A 464 -6.98 -26.02 -11.29
CA LEU A 464 -8.37 -25.74 -11.62
C LEU A 464 -8.63 -24.22 -11.76
N MET A 465 -7.58 -23.41 -11.68
CA MET A 465 -7.65 -21.95 -11.68
C MET A 465 -6.72 -21.37 -12.74
N VAL A 466 -7.15 -20.30 -13.40
CA VAL A 466 -6.39 -19.60 -14.44
C VAL A 466 -6.30 -18.11 -14.14
N LEU A 467 -5.16 -17.51 -14.46
CA LEU A 467 -5.00 -16.07 -14.49
C LEU A 467 -5.60 -15.51 -15.79
N ARG A 468 -5.90 -14.20 -15.81
CA ARG A 468 -6.42 -13.50 -16.98
C ARG A 468 -5.52 -12.32 -17.31
N THR A 469 -5.60 -11.85 -18.55
CA THR A 469 -5.00 -10.59 -18.99
C THR A 469 -5.91 -9.41 -18.65
N PRO A 470 -5.40 -8.16 -18.71
CA PRO A 470 -6.23 -6.97 -18.62
C PRO A 470 -7.46 -7.01 -19.54
N PRO A 471 -8.60 -6.46 -19.09
CA PRO A 471 -8.82 -5.78 -17.80
C PRO A 471 -9.20 -6.72 -16.64
N LYS A 472 -9.27 -8.04 -16.87
CA LYS A 472 -9.77 -9.01 -15.88
C LYS A 472 -8.69 -9.54 -14.92
N ASN A 473 -7.45 -9.09 -15.06
CA ASN A 473 -6.35 -9.48 -14.16
C ASN A 473 -6.48 -8.86 -12.76
N ILE A 474 -7.23 -7.76 -12.63
CA ILE A 474 -7.47 -7.06 -11.37
C ILE A 474 -8.97 -7.09 -11.06
N VAL A 475 -9.33 -7.40 -9.82
CA VAL A 475 -10.74 -7.43 -9.37
C VAL A 475 -10.89 -6.64 -8.08
N SER A 476 -11.74 -5.62 -8.09
CA SER A 476 -12.15 -4.90 -6.87
C SER A 476 -13.12 -5.73 -6.04
N ARG A 477 -13.02 -5.60 -4.71
CA ARG A 477 -13.65 -6.56 -3.80
C ARG A 477 -14.40 -5.89 -2.66
N VAL A 478 -15.44 -6.57 -2.17
CA VAL A 478 -16.21 -6.22 -0.98
C VAL A 478 -16.27 -7.38 0.00
N CYS A 479 -16.33 -7.07 1.29
CA CYS A 479 -16.48 -8.06 2.35
C CYS A 479 -17.91 -8.61 2.38
N SER A 480 -18.08 -9.94 2.38
CA SER A 480 -19.39 -10.58 2.47
C SER A 480 -20.15 -10.32 3.77
N ALA A 481 -19.46 -9.96 4.86
CA ALA A 481 -20.06 -9.79 6.17
C ALA A 481 -20.48 -8.34 6.47
N CYS A 482 -19.64 -7.36 6.14
CA CYS A 482 -19.93 -5.94 6.40
C CYS A 482 -20.27 -5.13 5.13
N GLY A 483 -20.07 -5.70 3.93
CA GLY A 483 -20.30 -5.00 2.66
C GLY A 483 -19.26 -3.93 2.32
N GLY A 484 -18.30 -3.65 3.19
CA GLY A 484 -17.27 -2.64 2.95
C GLY A 484 -16.28 -3.05 1.86
N SER A 485 -15.84 -2.08 1.06
CA SER A 485 -14.77 -2.24 0.07
C SER A 485 -13.46 -2.64 0.76
N VAL A 486 -12.74 -3.57 0.15
CA VAL A 486 -11.43 -4.03 0.61
C VAL A 486 -10.40 -3.82 -0.49
N LEU A 487 -9.13 -4.13 -0.23
CA LEU A 487 -8.07 -4.02 -1.23
C LEU A 487 -8.41 -4.85 -2.48
N ASP A 488 -8.01 -4.38 -3.66
CA ASP A 488 -8.19 -5.09 -4.92
C ASP A 488 -7.37 -6.40 -4.95
N ASP A 489 -7.78 -7.38 -5.77
CA ASP A 489 -6.95 -8.55 -6.07
C ASP A 489 -6.07 -8.25 -7.29
N PRO A 490 -4.74 -8.06 -7.14
CA PRO A 490 -3.85 -7.75 -8.26
C PRO A 490 -3.60 -8.93 -9.19
N PHE A 491 -3.89 -10.15 -8.72
CA PHE A 491 -3.66 -11.40 -9.44
C PHE A 491 -4.92 -12.27 -9.40
N ALA A 492 -6.01 -11.74 -9.97
CA ALA A 492 -7.30 -12.38 -9.91
C ALA A 492 -7.31 -13.73 -10.65
N TYR A 493 -7.70 -14.78 -9.92
CA TYR A 493 -7.89 -16.10 -10.48
C TYR A 493 -9.34 -16.34 -10.88
N PHE A 494 -9.52 -17.10 -11.96
CA PHE A 494 -10.81 -17.51 -12.49
C PHE A 494 -10.86 -19.02 -12.61
N ALA A 495 -12.06 -19.61 -12.58
CA ALA A 495 -12.21 -21.05 -12.73
C ALA A 495 -11.75 -21.49 -14.13
N LYS A 496 -10.85 -22.47 -14.22
CA LYS A 496 -10.34 -23.01 -15.50
C LYS A 496 -11.46 -23.53 -16.39
N ASN A 497 -12.41 -24.22 -15.78
CA ASN A 497 -13.58 -24.78 -16.46
C ASN A 497 -14.62 -23.72 -16.85
N ASN A 498 -14.63 -22.54 -16.23
CA ASN A 498 -15.48 -21.44 -16.68
C ASN A 498 -14.87 -20.09 -16.28
N PRO A 499 -14.09 -19.46 -17.17
CA PRO A 499 -13.40 -18.21 -16.88
C PRO A 499 -14.31 -17.00 -16.63
N ASP A 500 -15.64 -17.13 -16.73
CA ASP A 500 -16.57 -16.09 -16.29
C ASP A 500 -16.72 -16.02 -14.78
N TYR A 501 -16.26 -17.04 -14.03
CA TYR A 501 -16.35 -17.09 -12.58
C TYR A 501 -15.01 -16.75 -11.94
N TYR A 502 -14.98 -15.61 -11.26
CA TYR A 502 -13.88 -15.22 -10.37
C TYR A 502 -13.83 -16.15 -9.15
N VAL A 503 -12.65 -16.60 -8.78
CA VAL A 503 -12.45 -17.48 -7.62
C VAL A 503 -12.22 -16.61 -6.39
N VAL A 504 -13.21 -16.55 -5.49
CA VAL A 504 -13.16 -15.67 -4.31
C VAL A 504 -12.12 -16.14 -3.32
N ARG A 505 -11.42 -15.18 -2.71
CA ARG A 505 -10.62 -15.41 -1.51
C ARG A 505 -11.52 -15.46 -0.28
N SER A 506 -11.18 -16.32 0.67
CA SER A 506 -11.80 -16.38 1.98
C SER A 506 -10.81 -15.94 3.05
N SER A 507 -11.30 -15.31 4.11
CA SER A 507 -10.52 -15.02 5.32
C SER A 507 -11.24 -15.59 6.53
N GLN A 508 -10.51 -16.21 7.44
CA GLN A 508 -11.06 -16.76 8.69
C GLN A 508 -11.14 -15.74 9.82
N ILE A 509 -10.44 -14.62 9.69
CA ILE A 509 -10.29 -13.59 10.72
C ILE A 509 -11.11 -12.33 10.43
N GLY A 510 -11.89 -12.33 9.35
CA GLY A 510 -12.63 -11.17 8.86
C GLY A 510 -11.89 -10.39 7.77
N CYS A 511 -12.39 -9.20 7.43
CA CYS A 511 -11.79 -8.38 6.37
C CYS A 511 -10.77 -7.37 6.87
N GLY A 512 -10.72 -7.11 8.18
CA GLY A 512 -9.84 -6.09 8.77
C GLY A 512 -10.47 -4.69 8.90
N LEU A 513 -11.62 -4.41 8.28
CA LEU A 513 -12.30 -3.13 8.48
C LEU A 513 -12.79 -2.96 9.93
N THR A 514 -12.63 -1.75 10.47
CA THR A 514 -13.16 -1.37 11.79
C THR A 514 -14.67 -1.60 11.83
N GLY A 515 -15.14 -2.37 12.82
CA GLY A 515 -16.56 -2.71 12.96
C GLY A 515 -17.04 -3.95 12.17
N CYS A 516 -16.18 -4.59 11.38
CA CYS A 516 -16.51 -5.90 10.82
C CYS A 516 -16.52 -6.95 11.94
N LYS A 517 -17.63 -7.70 12.08
CA LYS A 517 -17.81 -8.73 13.14
C LYS A 517 -16.86 -9.95 13.03
N GLY A 518 -15.87 -9.90 12.14
CA GLY A 518 -14.92 -10.98 11.92
C GLY A 518 -15.53 -12.25 11.34
N GLY A 519 -14.80 -13.37 11.53
CA GLY A 519 -15.24 -14.70 11.17
C GLY A 519 -14.87 -15.14 9.75
N HIS A 520 -15.45 -16.26 9.32
CA HIS A 520 -15.22 -16.84 8.00
C HIS A 520 -15.98 -16.04 6.94
N ILE A 521 -15.28 -15.11 6.28
CA ILE A 521 -15.84 -14.24 5.25
C ILE A 521 -15.36 -14.62 3.85
N LEU A 522 -16.07 -14.11 2.84
CA LEU A 522 -15.68 -14.15 1.44
C LEU A 522 -15.43 -12.73 0.94
N LEU A 523 -14.45 -12.56 0.06
CA LEU A 523 -14.18 -11.31 -0.62
C LEU A 523 -14.79 -11.37 -2.02
N HIS A 524 -16.01 -10.86 -2.15
CA HIS A 524 -16.80 -10.87 -3.38
C HIS A 524 -16.32 -9.79 -4.35
N PRO A 525 -16.50 -9.95 -5.66
CA PRO A 525 -16.26 -8.85 -6.59
C PRO A 525 -17.23 -7.70 -6.30
N LEU A 526 -16.74 -6.46 -6.37
CA LEU A 526 -17.57 -5.26 -6.25
C LEU A 526 -18.59 -5.17 -7.39
N GLU A 527 -18.16 -5.53 -8.60
CA GLU A 527 -19.03 -5.53 -9.78
C GLU A 527 -20.06 -6.67 -9.68
N ARG A 528 -21.34 -6.31 -9.55
CA ARG A 528 -22.44 -7.28 -9.38
C ARG A 528 -22.64 -8.23 -10.57
N SER A 529 -22.18 -7.84 -11.76
CA SER A 529 -22.25 -8.65 -12.98
C SER A 529 -21.23 -9.80 -12.96
N GLN A 530 -20.12 -9.63 -12.22
CA GLN A 530 -19.02 -10.58 -12.15
C GLN A 530 -19.44 -11.77 -11.30
N LYS A 531 -19.63 -12.92 -11.97
CA LYS A 531 -19.92 -14.18 -11.30
C LYS A 531 -18.72 -14.62 -10.47
N TYR A 532 -18.97 -15.32 -9.38
CA TYR A 532 -17.89 -15.75 -8.51
C TYR A 532 -18.16 -17.12 -7.86
N ILE A 533 -17.10 -17.79 -7.43
CA ILE A 533 -17.15 -19.14 -6.86
C ILE A 533 -16.05 -19.36 -5.83
N ARG A 534 -16.24 -20.30 -4.89
CA ARG A 534 -15.23 -20.64 -3.88
C ARG A 534 -14.14 -21.54 -4.47
N ALA A 535 -12.93 -21.43 -3.93
CA ALA A 535 -11.78 -22.28 -4.26
C ALA A 535 -11.89 -23.68 -3.62
N LEU A 536 -12.93 -24.45 -3.96
CA LEU A 536 -13.11 -25.84 -3.54
C LEU A 536 -13.07 -26.75 -4.76
N ILE A 537 -12.39 -27.89 -4.66
CA ILE A 537 -12.22 -28.87 -5.77
C ILE A 537 -13.57 -29.20 -6.39
N ASP A 538 -14.51 -29.72 -5.59
CA ASP A 538 -15.85 -30.09 -6.05
C ASP A 538 -16.58 -28.94 -6.73
N THR A 539 -16.36 -27.70 -6.30
CA THR A 539 -17.07 -26.54 -6.85
C THR A 539 -16.44 -26.08 -8.17
N LEU A 540 -15.11 -26.11 -8.28
CA LEU A 540 -14.38 -25.74 -9.49
C LEU A 540 -14.48 -26.80 -10.60
N GLU A 541 -14.49 -28.08 -10.24
CA GLU A 541 -14.65 -29.18 -11.20
C GLU A 541 -16.06 -29.23 -11.80
N ASN A 542 -17.08 -29.02 -10.96
CA ASN A 542 -18.48 -29.13 -11.39
C ASN A 542 -19.08 -27.83 -11.95
N ILE A 543 -18.27 -26.78 -12.11
CA ILE A 543 -18.77 -25.51 -12.63
C ILE A 543 -19.26 -25.70 -14.08
N PRO A 544 -20.48 -25.25 -14.44
CA PRO A 544 -20.99 -25.40 -15.79
C PRO A 544 -20.08 -24.67 -16.77
N ASN A 545 -19.39 -25.41 -17.64
CA ASN A 545 -18.56 -24.83 -18.67
C ASN A 545 -19.45 -24.41 -19.86
N PRO A 546 -19.56 -23.12 -20.21
CA PRO A 546 -20.42 -22.65 -21.29
C PRO A 546 -19.94 -23.15 -22.67
N ARG A 547 -18.67 -23.54 -22.79
CA ARG A 547 -18.11 -24.19 -23.98
C ARG A 547 -18.51 -25.67 -24.07
N PHE A 548 -18.83 -26.29 -22.94
CA PHE A 548 -19.37 -27.66 -22.85
C PHE A 548 -20.81 -27.61 -22.33
N ARG A 549 -21.76 -27.18 -23.18
CA ARG A 549 -23.18 -27.45 -22.91
C ARG A 549 -23.39 -28.96 -22.85
N GLY A 550 -23.31 -29.55 -21.65
CA GLY A 550 -23.63 -30.95 -21.40
C GLY A 550 -22.47 -31.95 -21.50
N GLY A 551 -21.23 -31.57 -21.16
CA GLY A 551 -20.11 -32.51 -21.08
C GLY A 551 -20.26 -33.45 -19.89
N ALA A 552 -21.08 -34.49 -20.01
CA ALA A 552 -21.06 -35.58 -19.05
C ALA A 552 -19.68 -36.30 -19.12
N PRO A 553 -19.22 -36.92 -18.01
CA PRO A 553 -17.87 -37.49 -17.87
C PRO A 553 -17.47 -38.52 -18.95
N TRP A 554 -18.39 -38.91 -19.83
CA TRP A 554 -18.16 -39.83 -20.94
C TRP A 554 -17.16 -39.34 -21.99
N GLU A 555 -16.94 -38.03 -22.15
CA GLU A 555 -16.02 -37.52 -23.19
C GLU A 555 -14.59 -38.04 -23.01
N LYS A 556 -14.10 -38.12 -21.76
CA LYS A 556 -12.78 -38.70 -21.44
C LYS A 556 -12.65 -40.16 -21.85
N TYR A 557 -13.75 -40.91 -21.83
CA TYR A 557 -13.74 -42.36 -22.04
C TYR A 557 -14.15 -42.77 -23.45
N PHE A 558 -14.91 -41.93 -24.16
CA PHE A 558 -15.42 -42.26 -25.48
C PHE A 558 -14.72 -41.52 -26.62
N LEU A 559 -14.03 -40.41 -26.36
CA LEU A 559 -13.37 -39.59 -27.39
C LEU A 559 -11.86 -39.78 -27.36
N ARG A 560 -11.20 -39.64 -28.51
CA ARG A 560 -9.74 -39.62 -28.65
C ARG A 560 -9.17 -38.32 -28.09
N HIS A 561 -8.08 -38.41 -27.35
CA HIS A 561 -7.39 -37.27 -26.72
C HIS A 561 -5.92 -37.29 -27.09
N GLY A 562 -5.38 -36.13 -27.49
CA GLY A 562 -3.97 -35.99 -27.86
C GLY A 562 -3.65 -36.46 -29.27
N GLN A 563 -2.45 -36.10 -29.72
CA GLN A 563 -2.01 -36.30 -31.11
C GLN A 563 -1.76 -37.79 -31.42
N ASP A 564 -1.30 -38.56 -30.43
CA ASP A 564 -1.01 -39.99 -30.56
C ASP A 564 -2.27 -40.83 -30.79
N GLU A 565 -3.40 -40.48 -30.15
CA GLU A 565 -4.66 -41.19 -30.36
C GLU A 565 -5.37 -40.72 -31.64
N LEU A 566 -5.17 -39.48 -32.08
CA LEU A 566 -5.79 -38.98 -33.31
C LEU A 566 -5.16 -39.60 -34.56
N GLY A 567 -3.84 -39.85 -34.55
CA GLY A 567 -3.13 -40.44 -35.70
C GLY A 567 -3.37 -39.64 -36.99
N ASP A 568 -3.75 -40.35 -38.05
CA ASP A 568 -4.00 -39.79 -39.39
C ASP A 568 -5.44 -39.26 -39.59
N LEU A 569 -6.22 -39.10 -38.52
CA LEU A 569 -7.59 -38.61 -38.65
C LEU A 569 -7.62 -37.15 -39.13
N PRO A 570 -8.62 -36.77 -39.96
CA PRO A 570 -8.77 -35.40 -40.43
C PRO A 570 -8.85 -34.41 -39.26
N ARG A 571 -7.97 -33.40 -39.29
CA ARG A 571 -7.98 -32.27 -38.35
C ARG A 571 -9.08 -31.26 -38.66
N THR A 572 -9.58 -31.29 -39.89
CA THR A 572 -10.68 -30.44 -40.33
C THR A 572 -11.69 -31.29 -41.08
N VAL A 573 -12.97 -31.16 -40.75
CA VAL A 573 -14.06 -31.89 -41.42
C VAL A 573 -15.08 -30.90 -41.92
N ARG A 574 -15.39 -30.97 -43.23
CA ARG A 574 -16.45 -30.14 -43.81
C ARG A 574 -17.82 -30.74 -43.49
N LEU A 575 -18.69 -29.94 -42.91
CA LEU A 575 -20.04 -30.30 -42.49
C LEU A 575 -21.09 -29.57 -43.33
N LYS A 576 -22.28 -30.19 -43.47
CA LYS A 576 -23.44 -29.67 -44.18
C LYS A 576 -24.63 -29.49 -43.25
N CYS A 577 -25.38 -28.41 -43.44
CA CYS A 577 -26.66 -28.19 -42.78
C CYS A 577 -27.64 -29.32 -43.15
N PRO A 578 -28.27 -30.00 -42.17
CA PRO A 578 -29.20 -31.08 -42.44
C PRO A 578 -30.58 -30.62 -42.95
N HIS A 579 -30.83 -29.30 -43.02
CA HIS A 579 -32.14 -28.77 -43.37
C HIS A 579 -32.42 -28.88 -44.88
N LYS A 580 -33.58 -29.45 -45.25
CA LYS A 580 -33.97 -29.67 -46.65
C LYS A 580 -33.99 -28.34 -47.41
N GLY A 581 -33.25 -28.26 -48.52
CA GLY A 581 -33.14 -27.06 -49.35
C GLY A 581 -32.09 -26.03 -48.90
N CYS A 582 -31.35 -26.28 -47.81
CA CYS A 582 -30.27 -25.40 -47.36
C CYS A 582 -28.90 -25.89 -47.87
N ASN A 583 -28.12 -24.99 -48.48
CA ASN A 583 -26.76 -25.26 -48.98
C ASN A 583 -25.65 -24.84 -48.02
N GLY A 584 -25.98 -24.47 -46.78
CA GLY A 584 -25.00 -24.05 -45.78
C GLY A 584 -23.98 -25.16 -45.50
N THR A 585 -22.70 -24.83 -45.63
CA THR A 585 -21.57 -25.68 -45.25
C THR A 585 -20.69 -24.95 -44.23
N LEU A 586 -19.98 -25.70 -43.40
CA LEU A 586 -19.09 -25.18 -42.35
C LEU A 586 -17.87 -26.09 -42.28
N GLU A 587 -16.69 -25.53 -42.03
CA GLU A 587 -15.50 -26.31 -41.69
C GLU A 587 -15.38 -26.42 -40.17
N ASP A 588 -15.39 -27.65 -39.69
CA ASP A 588 -15.12 -27.99 -38.29
C ASP A 588 -13.62 -28.21 -38.14
N ASP A 589 -12.92 -27.23 -37.54
CA ASP A 589 -11.47 -27.21 -37.30
C ASP A 589 -11.03 -27.97 -36.03
N ALA A 590 -11.99 -28.48 -35.27
CA ALA A 590 -11.76 -29.26 -34.05
C ALA A 590 -12.75 -30.44 -33.96
N PRO A 591 -12.74 -31.36 -34.94
CA PRO A 591 -13.65 -32.48 -34.97
C PRO A 591 -13.34 -33.42 -33.80
N ARG A 592 -14.39 -33.86 -33.11
CA ARG A 592 -14.26 -34.79 -31.97
C ARG A 592 -14.44 -36.21 -32.47
N TRP A 593 -13.42 -37.05 -32.32
CA TRP A 593 -13.43 -38.43 -32.81
C TRP A 593 -13.60 -39.43 -31.68
N THR A 594 -14.40 -40.48 -31.89
CA THR A 594 -14.53 -41.57 -30.90
C THR A 594 -13.33 -42.51 -30.92
N ILE A 595 -13.09 -43.18 -29.79
CA ILE A 595 -12.01 -44.18 -29.64
C ILE A 595 -12.28 -45.52 -30.35
N GLN A 596 -13.42 -45.66 -31.05
CA GLN A 596 -13.75 -46.89 -31.77
C GLN A 596 -12.64 -47.27 -32.77
N PRO A 597 -12.46 -48.58 -33.05
CA PRO A 597 -11.51 -49.05 -34.07
C PRO A 597 -11.78 -48.41 -35.44
N VAL A 598 -13.04 -48.15 -35.77
CA VAL A 598 -13.45 -47.27 -36.87
C VAL A 598 -13.95 -45.97 -36.25
N PRO A 599 -13.12 -44.91 -36.20
CA PRO A 599 -13.46 -43.66 -35.52
C PRO A 599 -14.68 -43.02 -36.16
N THR A 600 -15.57 -42.52 -35.30
CA THR A 600 -16.76 -41.76 -35.73
C THR A 600 -16.68 -40.35 -35.21
N ILE A 601 -17.10 -39.37 -36.02
CA ILE A 601 -17.16 -37.98 -35.59
C ILE A 601 -18.38 -37.75 -34.70
N VAL A 602 -18.21 -37.02 -33.61
CA VAL A 602 -19.30 -36.63 -32.73
C VAL A 602 -19.95 -35.36 -33.28
N LEU A 603 -21.20 -35.49 -33.71
CA LEU A 603 -21.97 -34.38 -34.24
C LEU A 603 -22.10 -33.26 -33.20
N ARG A 604 -21.92 -32.02 -33.68
CA ARG A 604 -22.08 -30.80 -32.90
C ARG A 604 -23.21 -29.97 -33.49
N GLN A 605 -23.88 -29.25 -32.60
CA GLN A 605 -24.93 -28.34 -33.02
C GLN A 605 -24.36 -27.00 -33.44
N PHE A 606 -24.48 -26.66 -34.72
CA PHE A 606 -24.13 -25.34 -35.24
C PHE A 606 -25.38 -24.60 -35.72
N THR A 607 -25.31 -23.27 -35.61
CA THR A 607 -26.30 -22.38 -36.21
C THR A 607 -25.92 -22.13 -37.66
N CYS A 608 -26.83 -22.42 -38.59
CA CYS A 608 -26.57 -22.22 -40.01
C CYS A 608 -26.38 -20.74 -40.37
N PRO A 609 -25.29 -20.36 -41.07
CA PRO A 609 -25.16 -18.99 -41.57
C PRO A 609 -26.27 -18.64 -42.57
N GLU A 610 -26.71 -19.62 -43.36
CA GLU A 610 -27.75 -19.44 -44.40
C GLU A 610 -29.17 -19.44 -43.80
N CYS A 611 -29.60 -20.53 -43.17
CA CYS A 611 -30.99 -20.68 -42.72
C CYS A 611 -31.23 -20.28 -41.25
N ARG A 612 -30.18 -19.89 -40.52
CA ARG A 612 -30.20 -19.50 -39.09
C ARG A 612 -30.76 -20.54 -38.11
N ARG A 613 -31.04 -21.77 -38.57
CA ARG A 613 -31.51 -22.87 -37.72
C ARG A 613 -30.33 -23.58 -37.07
N LYS A 614 -30.48 -23.95 -35.80
CA LYS A 614 -29.55 -24.77 -35.05
C LYS A 614 -29.92 -26.25 -35.21
N SER A 615 -28.97 -27.10 -35.59
CA SER A 615 -29.20 -28.54 -35.82
C SER A 615 -27.88 -29.30 -35.75
N ASP A 616 -27.90 -30.63 -35.79
CA ASP A 616 -26.69 -31.47 -35.83
C ASP A 616 -26.14 -31.56 -37.26
N TRP A 617 -24.98 -30.94 -37.50
CA TRP A 617 -24.41 -30.84 -38.84
C TRP A 617 -23.65 -32.10 -39.22
N LYS A 618 -23.98 -32.68 -40.37
CA LYS A 618 -23.41 -33.95 -40.82
C LYS A 618 -22.19 -33.74 -41.72
N PRO A 619 -21.20 -34.64 -41.73
CA PRO A 619 -20.11 -34.60 -42.70
C PRO A 619 -20.61 -34.54 -44.14
N VAL A 620 -19.95 -33.72 -44.97
CA VAL A 620 -20.16 -33.70 -46.42
C VAL A 620 -19.62 -34.99 -47.04
N ASP A 621 -18.50 -35.48 -46.53
CA ASP A 621 -17.93 -36.77 -46.93
C ASP A 621 -18.70 -37.92 -46.28
N TYR A 622 -19.43 -38.68 -47.10
CA TYR A 622 -20.24 -39.83 -46.68
C TYR A 622 -19.41 -41.00 -46.16
N SER A 623 -18.09 -41.03 -46.41
CA SER A 623 -17.20 -42.04 -45.81
C SER A 623 -16.99 -41.82 -44.30
N ILE A 624 -17.18 -40.58 -43.83
CA ILE A 624 -17.05 -40.23 -42.41
C ILE A 624 -18.32 -40.62 -41.65
N LYS A 625 -18.23 -41.71 -40.89
CA LYS A 625 -19.28 -42.13 -39.97
C LYS A 625 -19.40 -41.15 -38.80
N TYR A 626 -20.62 -40.97 -38.30
CA TYR A 626 -20.91 -40.02 -37.23
C TYR A 626 -21.78 -40.63 -36.12
N ILE A 627 -21.74 -40.01 -34.94
CA ILE A 627 -22.56 -40.33 -33.77
C ILE A 627 -23.01 -39.03 -33.08
N THR A 628 -24.18 -39.01 -32.44
CA THR A 628 -24.60 -37.83 -31.67
C THR A 628 -24.09 -37.88 -30.23
N SER A 629 -23.97 -36.71 -29.60
CA SER A 629 -23.58 -36.60 -28.18
C SER A 629 -24.61 -37.29 -27.27
N GLU A 630 -25.90 -37.28 -27.64
CA GLU A 630 -26.98 -37.96 -26.92
C GLU A 630 -26.83 -39.49 -26.96
N SER A 631 -26.42 -40.07 -28.09
CA SER A 631 -26.18 -41.50 -28.20
C SER A 631 -25.03 -41.95 -27.30
N LEU A 632 -23.97 -41.14 -27.21
CA LEU A 632 -22.85 -41.38 -26.29
C LEU A 632 -23.30 -41.25 -24.84
N SER A 633 -24.03 -40.19 -24.51
CA SER A 633 -24.58 -39.99 -23.16
C SER A 633 -25.52 -41.13 -22.75
N ARG A 634 -26.39 -41.62 -23.63
CA ARG A 634 -27.26 -42.79 -23.35
C ARG A 634 -26.45 -44.06 -23.11
N THR A 635 -25.37 -44.26 -23.87
CA THR A 635 -24.48 -45.42 -23.69
C THR A 635 -23.82 -45.37 -22.31
N TRP A 636 -23.33 -44.19 -21.90
CA TRP A 636 -22.79 -43.97 -20.56
C TRP A 636 -23.82 -44.22 -19.46
N SER A 637 -25.01 -43.63 -19.57
CA SER A 637 -26.09 -43.81 -18.58
C SER A 637 -26.46 -45.28 -18.41
N ARG A 638 -26.50 -46.07 -19.49
CA ARG A 638 -26.79 -47.52 -19.41
C ARG A 638 -25.77 -48.31 -18.58
N PHE A 639 -24.48 -47.93 -18.62
CA PHE A 639 -23.48 -48.53 -17.72
C PHE A 639 -23.74 -48.12 -16.28
N LYS A 640 -23.96 -46.82 -16.05
CA LYS A 640 -24.16 -46.27 -14.71
C LYS A 640 -25.42 -46.82 -14.03
N GLU A 641 -26.54 -46.91 -14.74
CA GLU A 641 -27.80 -47.50 -14.27
C GLU A 641 -27.68 -48.97 -13.88
N ARG A 642 -26.70 -49.69 -14.45
CA ARG A 642 -26.38 -51.08 -14.13
C ARG A 642 -25.27 -51.20 -13.09
N GLY A 643 -24.97 -50.12 -12.35
CA GLY A 643 -23.98 -50.10 -11.28
C GLY A 643 -22.54 -50.19 -11.77
N CYS A 644 -22.26 -49.85 -13.03
CA CYS A 644 -20.91 -49.81 -13.59
C CYS A 644 -20.52 -48.36 -13.86
N ASP A 645 -19.69 -47.80 -12.97
CA ASP A 645 -19.05 -46.50 -13.20
C ASP A 645 -17.79 -46.71 -14.05
N LEU A 646 -17.87 -46.35 -15.33
CA LEU A 646 -16.77 -46.51 -16.30
C LEU A 646 -15.48 -45.80 -15.88
N THR A 647 -15.54 -44.83 -14.95
CA THR A 647 -14.35 -44.18 -14.40
C THR A 647 -13.46 -45.11 -13.59
N GLN A 648 -14.00 -46.22 -13.13
CA GLN A 648 -13.32 -47.21 -12.30
C GLN A 648 -12.72 -48.37 -13.10
N TYR A 649 -12.82 -48.34 -14.43
CA TYR A 649 -12.41 -49.43 -15.32
C TYR A 649 -11.45 -48.96 -16.41
N PRO A 650 -10.62 -49.85 -16.97
CA PRO A 650 -9.74 -49.52 -18.09
C PRO A 650 -10.51 -48.96 -19.30
N ARG A 651 -9.91 -47.97 -19.96
CA ARG A 651 -10.47 -47.32 -21.16
C ARG A 651 -10.41 -48.27 -22.37
N ARG A 652 -11.56 -48.86 -22.74
CA ARG A 652 -11.64 -49.98 -23.71
C ARG A 652 -12.74 -49.79 -24.76
N ALA A 653 -12.36 -49.27 -25.92
CA ALA A 653 -13.26 -49.00 -27.04
C ALA A 653 -14.02 -50.24 -27.52
N ASP A 654 -13.32 -51.37 -27.62
CA ASP A 654 -13.84 -52.65 -28.05
C ASP A 654 -14.99 -53.15 -27.15
N VAL A 655 -14.98 -52.78 -25.86
CA VAL A 655 -16.03 -53.14 -24.90
C VAL A 655 -17.13 -52.08 -24.83
N TYR A 656 -16.78 -50.80 -24.93
CA TYR A 656 -17.73 -49.68 -24.85
C TYR A 656 -18.66 -49.58 -26.06
N PHE A 657 -18.24 -50.11 -27.21
CA PHE A 657 -18.99 -49.98 -28.46
C PHE A 657 -19.36 -51.34 -29.06
N SER A 658 -19.18 -52.45 -28.32
CA SER A 658 -19.63 -53.75 -28.80
C SER A 658 -21.17 -53.83 -28.85
N GLN A 659 -21.65 -54.64 -29.78
CA GLN A 659 -23.07 -54.97 -29.96
C GLN A 659 -23.60 -55.93 -28.86
N GLY A 660 -22.75 -56.38 -27.95
CA GLY A 660 -23.13 -57.29 -26.87
C GLY A 660 -24.08 -56.62 -25.87
N HIS A 661 -24.86 -57.46 -25.17
CA HIS A 661 -25.73 -56.99 -24.09
C HIS A 661 -24.92 -56.27 -23.00
N ILE A 662 -25.47 -55.20 -22.41
CA ILE A 662 -24.75 -54.32 -21.47
C ILE A 662 -24.14 -55.10 -20.28
N ASN A 663 -24.83 -56.13 -19.78
CA ASN A 663 -24.31 -56.97 -18.70
C ASN A 663 -23.03 -57.73 -19.10
N ASN A 664 -22.94 -58.22 -20.34
CA ASN A 664 -21.77 -58.93 -20.83
C ASN A 664 -20.59 -57.97 -20.96
N ARG A 665 -20.85 -56.74 -21.41
CA ARG A 665 -19.86 -55.67 -21.50
C ARG A 665 -19.34 -55.27 -20.12
N ILE A 666 -20.22 -55.17 -19.12
CA ILE A 666 -19.83 -54.90 -17.72
C ILE A 666 -18.98 -56.05 -17.16
N ALA A 667 -19.36 -57.30 -17.43
CA ALA A 667 -18.57 -58.46 -17.01
C ALA A 667 -17.16 -58.46 -17.63
N GLN A 668 -17.04 -58.13 -18.92
CA GLN A 668 -15.76 -57.97 -19.59
C GLN A 668 -14.90 -56.86 -18.95
N LEU A 669 -15.49 -55.71 -18.62
CA LEU A 669 -14.76 -54.62 -17.94
C LEU A 669 -14.28 -55.03 -16.55
N LYS A 670 -15.11 -55.75 -15.78
CA LYS A 670 -14.74 -56.28 -14.46
C LYS A 670 -13.57 -57.26 -14.55
N GLU A 671 -13.61 -58.17 -15.53
CA GLU A 671 -12.52 -59.12 -15.73
C GLU A 671 -11.22 -58.43 -16.19
N LEU A 672 -11.31 -57.45 -17.09
CA LEU A 672 -10.15 -56.66 -17.51
C LEU A 672 -9.53 -55.88 -16.36
N LYS A 673 -10.36 -55.33 -15.46
CA LYS A 673 -9.89 -54.68 -14.24
C LYS A 673 -9.14 -55.66 -13.33
N ARG A 674 -9.73 -56.83 -13.08
CA ARG A 674 -9.12 -57.90 -12.28
C ARG A 674 -7.75 -58.32 -12.83
N LEU A 675 -7.64 -58.50 -14.15
CA LEU A 675 -6.39 -58.85 -14.81
C LEU A 675 -5.35 -57.73 -14.73
N SER A 676 -5.76 -56.46 -14.88
CA SER A 676 -4.83 -55.32 -14.74
C SER A 676 -4.31 -55.17 -13.30
N GLU A 677 -5.14 -55.46 -12.30
CA GLU A 677 -4.77 -55.40 -10.89
C GLU A 677 -3.79 -56.53 -10.52
N GLN A 678 -3.98 -57.73 -11.06
CA GLN A 678 -3.03 -58.85 -10.86
C GLN A 678 -1.66 -58.60 -11.49
N ASN A 679 -1.63 -58.02 -12.69
CA ASN A 679 -0.37 -57.69 -13.37
C ASN A 679 0.35 -56.46 -12.77
N SER A 680 -0.25 -55.78 -11.80
CA SER A 680 0.38 -54.63 -11.11
C SER A 680 1.00 -55.01 -9.76
N THR A 681 0.84 -56.27 -9.32
CA THR A 681 1.34 -56.80 -8.05
C THR A 681 2.52 -57.76 -8.20
N ASP A 682 2.93 -58.05 -9.43
CA ASP A 682 4.22 -58.67 -9.79
C ASP A 682 5.15 -57.58 -10.34
#